data_AF-A0A355KUS9-F1
#
_entry.id   AF-A0A355KUS9-F1
#
_cell.length_a   1.000
_cell.length_b   1.000
_cell.length_c   1.000
_cell.angle_alpha   90.00
_cell.angle_beta   90.00
_cell.angle_gamma   90.00
#
_symmetry.space_group_name_H-M   'P 1'
#
loop_
_entity.id
_entity.type
_entity.pdbx_description
1 polymer ?
#
loop_
_entity_poly.entity_id
_entity_poly.type
_entity_poly.pdbx_seq_one_letter_code
_entity_poly.pdbx_strand_id
1 'polypeptide(L)'
;MDLSEERQMNNFLDKRIGEVIKQLEKYITPVRIPINGWLTTECGYKNGNVVPSPDEGEWREFGETERWGMKPEEHRWFFKHIEIPQELKSKDLELYVSSTDVYDEDWNPQFMVYLDGKLIRGMDTKHRYVKLDSNRNGYDVHVYAYSQPSGKRTDFFTQLCEFNREVENLYYNLKAPYRILYYTDESTKEYTDVREYLNKAINYINWCAPMSEEFLRSVDAANEYLMAEFYGKYCHDQDIKISVIGHTHIDVAWRWTLAQTREKVQRTFGSVIEMMKKYPDYKFMSSQPQLLKFLKEESPEMYDEIKKLVKEKRIELEGSMWLEADCNLTSGESLVRQIIFGKRFFKDEFGVDNRIIWLPDVFGYSAAMPQIMKKSGIDKFVTSKISWNETNRMPYDAFMWKGIDGSEVFSYFMTAMELNNKGELDGSIASYIPMTRASYLKGTYDRFEPKELTNEVMMPFGHGDGGGGPETENIELLKRLKYGVANCPQPRWEFAGEFLERLRKKTEGNKRLPKWVGELYLEFHRGTYTSQAKNKRNNRKSEFLYQKAEMLSSMAYKLFGASYPQDKLNGGWECILLNQFHDIIPGSSIRSVYEQCDKDYAKIAEIGHKAERDAYNTVISNIKTDGGTVVFNSNSFTDNGFLNYEGKTYRVNGIPAKGYKVVKLDEYKSSYKLDGKHLETSNYIVEFNDEYAITRLYDKINDREVLREGGRANYIEAFEDFPYSYDAWELSNYYTEKKYEINDVSSVEFIDEGARFG
;
A
#
# COMPACT_ATOMS: atom_id res chain seq x y z
N MET A 1 -12.89 5.58 17.36
CA MET A 1 -13.44 6.89 16.96
C MET A 1 -14.93 6.91 17.25
N ASP A 2 -15.41 8.04 17.73
CA ASP A 2 -16.04 8.15 19.05
C ASP A 2 -17.51 8.61 18.91
N LEU A 3 -18.42 8.09 19.75
CA LEU A 3 -19.82 8.55 19.86
C LEU A 3 -19.91 10.04 20.27
N SER A 4 -18.78 10.71 20.48
CA SER A 4 -18.67 12.13 20.79
C SER A 4 -18.99 13.05 19.61
N GLU A 5 -18.85 12.59 18.36
CA GLU A 5 -19.28 13.35 17.16
C GLU A 5 -20.81 13.34 16.97
N GLU A 6 -21.50 12.32 17.52
CA GLU A 6 -22.98 12.23 17.51
C GLU A 6 -23.65 13.22 18.48
N ARG A 7 -22.88 14.02 19.23
CA ARG A 7 -23.39 15.11 20.07
C ARG A 7 -24.04 16.27 19.29
N GLN A 8 -23.99 16.24 17.95
CA GLN A 8 -24.60 17.25 17.10
C GLN A 8 -26.07 16.97 16.73
N MET A 9 -26.66 15.84 17.15
CA MET A 9 -28.09 15.59 16.94
C MET A 9 -28.93 16.44 17.90
N ASN A 10 -29.83 17.27 17.37
CA ASN A 10 -30.53 18.29 18.16
C ASN A 10 -31.79 17.75 18.87
N ASN A 11 -32.33 16.60 18.46
CA ASN A 11 -33.57 16.04 19.00
C ASN A 11 -33.35 15.21 20.30
N PHE A 12 -34.34 15.25 21.20
CA PHE A 12 -34.34 14.44 22.42
C PHE A 12 -34.42 12.94 22.17
N LEU A 13 -35.18 12.50 21.15
CA LEU A 13 -35.34 11.08 20.85
C LEU A 13 -34.05 10.46 20.30
N ASP A 14 -33.31 11.19 19.47
CA ASP A 14 -32.05 10.70 18.90
C ASP A 14 -31.00 10.51 19.99
N LYS A 15 -30.86 11.50 20.88
CA LYS A 15 -29.98 11.38 22.07
C LYS A 15 -30.36 10.18 22.94
N ARG A 16 -31.66 9.92 23.12
CA ARG A 16 -32.15 8.75 23.86
C ARG A 16 -31.73 7.44 23.18
N ILE A 17 -31.93 7.33 21.87
CA ILE A 17 -31.56 6.13 21.09
C ILE A 17 -30.04 5.90 21.15
N GLY A 18 -29.25 6.94 20.90
CA GLY A 18 -27.78 6.87 20.98
C GLY A 18 -27.29 6.45 22.36
N GLU A 19 -27.86 6.99 23.44
CA GLU A 19 -27.50 6.59 24.81
C GLU A 19 -27.88 5.14 25.08
N VAL A 20 -29.04 4.66 24.62
CA VAL A 20 -29.43 3.25 24.76
C VAL A 20 -28.45 2.33 24.02
N ILE A 21 -28.07 2.66 22.78
CA ILE A 21 -27.07 1.91 22.01
C ILE A 21 -25.74 1.84 22.78
N LYS A 22 -25.29 2.97 23.34
CA LYS A 22 -24.08 3.04 24.17
C LYS A 22 -24.18 2.21 25.45
N GLN A 23 -25.34 2.14 26.08
CA GLN A 23 -25.54 1.29 27.26
C GLN A 23 -25.53 -0.20 26.88
N LEU A 24 -26.18 -0.59 25.78
CA LEU A 24 -26.17 -1.97 25.28
C LEU A 24 -24.74 -2.48 25.02
N GLU A 25 -23.86 -1.63 24.50
CA GLU A 25 -22.45 -1.97 24.25
C GLU A 25 -21.75 -2.58 25.46
N LYS A 26 -22.02 -2.06 26.67
CA LYS A 26 -21.43 -2.55 27.92
C LYS A 26 -21.87 -3.98 28.27
N TYR A 27 -23.05 -4.37 27.80
CA TYR A 27 -23.66 -5.68 28.06
C TYR A 27 -23.41 -6.68 26.94
N ILE A 28 -22.71 -6.30 25.86
CA ILE A 28 -22.18 -7.25 24.87
C ILE A 28 -21.20 -8.20 25.55
N THR A 29 -20.36 -7.67 26.44
CA THR A 29 -19.41 -8.43 27.24
C THR A 29 -19.71 -8.25 28.73
N PRO A 30 -20.77 -8.89 29.26
CA PRO A 30 -21.25 -8.63 30.62
C PRO A 30 -20.28 -9.11 31.70
N VAL A 31 -19.45 -10.10 31.40
CA VAL A 31 -18.42 -10.63 32.29
C VAL A 31 -17.06 -10.40 31.65
N ARG A 32 -16.17 -9.73 32.40
CA ARG A 32 -14.77 -9.51 32.04
C ARG A 32 -13.89 -9.82 33.25
N ILE A 33 -13.06 -10.87 33.14
CA ILE A 33 -12.17 -11.30 34.21
C ILE A 33 -10.73 -10.94 33.81
N PRO A 34 -10.05 -10.00 34.51
CA PRO A 34 -8.65 -9.69 34.25
C PRO A 34 -7.74 -10.91 34.41
N ILE A 35 -6.73 -11.02 33.56
CA ILE A 35 -5.74 -12.10 33.63
C ILE A 35 -4.39 -11.49 34.02
N ASN A 36 -3.96 -11.75 35.25
CA ASN A 36 -2.70 -11.27 35.83
C ASN A 36 -1.67 -12.40 35.96
N GLY A 37 -0.44 -12.09 36.39
CA GLY A 37 0.61 -13.09 36.63
C GLY A 37 1.11 -13.74 35.34
N TRP A 38 1.45 -12.91 34.36
CA TRP A 38 2.10 -13.34 33.11
C TRP A 38 3.59 -13.50 33.33
N LEU A 39 4.20 -14.51 32.72
CA LEU A 39 5.65 -14.55 32.56
C LEU A 39 6.04 -13.74 31.32
N THR A 40 7.22 -13.16 31.34
CA THR A 40 7.75 -12.40 30.22
C THR A 40 9.25 -12.53 30.05
N THR A 41 9.73 -12.43 28.82
CA THR A 41 11.16 -12.43 28.48
C THR A 41 11.43 -11.53 27.27
N GLU A 42 12.47 -10.70 27.34
CA GLU A 42 12.90 -9.87 26.20
C GLU A 42 13.45 -10.76 25.09
N CYS A 43 13.19 -10.39 23.83
CA CYS A 43 13.73 -11.11 22.69
C CYS A 43 14.07 -10.18 21.54
N GLY A 44 14.78 -10.70 20.54
CA GLY A 44 14.90 -10.05 19.25
C GLY A 44 13.68 -10.32 18.36
N TYR A 45 13.87 -10.11 17.06
CA TYR A 45 12.93 -10.59 16.05
C TYR A 45 12.73 -12.11 16.19
N LYS A 46 11.48 -12.58 16.13
CA LYS A 46 11.12 -13.99 16.35
C LYS A 46 11.75 -14.92 15.31
N ASN A 47 11.99 -16.18 15.71
CA ASN A 47 12.43 -17.21 14.78
C ASN A 47 11.23 -18.01 14.25
N GLY A 48 10.62 -17.53 13.17
CA GLY A 48 9.42 -18.15 12.58
C GLY A 48 8.22 -18.12 13.54
N ASN A 49 7.47 -19.22 13.61
CA ASN A 49 6.31 -19.38 14.51
C ASN A 49 6.59 -20.31 15.71
N VAL A 50 7.87 -20.54 16.03
CA VAL A 50 8.25 -21.36 17.18
C VAL A 50 8.08 -20.54 18.47
N VAL A 51 7.24 -21.02 19.38
CA VAL A 51 7.06 -20.40 20.70
C VAL A 51 8.17 -20.85 21.66
N PRO A 52 8.77 -19.96 22.45
CA PRO A 52 9.77 -20.33 23.45
C PRO A 52 9.15 -21.11 24.61
N SER A 53 9.85 -22.13 25.12
CA SER A 53 9.40 -22.86 26.31
C SER A 53 9.53 -21.96 27.55
N PRO A 54 8.53 -21.90 28.45
CA PRO A 54 8.63 -21.19 29.71
C PRO A 54 9.67 -21.81 30.66
N ASP A 55 10.03 -23.08 30.47
CA ASP A 55 11.05 -23.78 31.27
C ASP A 55 12.48 -23.54 30.76
N GLU A 56 12.62 -22.99 29.55
CA GLU A 56 13.91 -22.76 28.88
C GLU A 56 14.06 -21.27 28.54
N GLY A 57 14.74 -20.51 29.39
CA GLY A 57 15.05 -19.10 29.14
C GLY A 57 15.01 -18.22 30.39
N GLU A 58 15.34 -16.94 30.23
CA GLU A 58 15.26 -15.94 31.29
C GLU A 58 13.84 -15.36 31.40
N TRP A 59 12.87 -16.22 31.74
CA TRP A 59 11.51 -15.80 32.02
C TRP A 59 11.42 -15.22 33.43
N ARG A 60 10.69 -14.12 33.58
CA ARG A 60 10.36 -13.52 34.88
C ARG A 60 8.89 -13.16 34.94
N GLU A 61 8.38 -12.98 36.15
CA GLU A 61 7.05 -12.45 36.34
C GLU A 61 6.95 -11.01 35.80
N PHE A 62 5.85 -10.71 35.11
CA PHE A 62 5.46 -9.38 34.66
C PHE A 62 4.44 -8.81 35.65
N GLY A 63 4.81 -7.71 36.32
CA GLY A 63 3.99 -7.14 37.38
C GLY A 63 2.67 -6.56 36.87
N GLU A 64 1.64 -6.54 37.72
CA GLU A 64 0.28 -6.07 37.36
C GLU A 64 0.23 -4.60 36.89
N THR A 65 1.15 -3.77 37.38
CA THR A 65 1.28 -2.35 36.99
C THR A 65 2.53 -2.09 36.15
N GLU A 66 3.24 -3.16 35.77
CA GLU A 66 4.45 -3.05 34.97
C GLU A 66 4.11 -2.62 33.55
N ARG A 67 5.01 -1.84 32.96
CA ARG A 67 4.94 -1.39 31.56
C ARG A 67 6.18 -1.84 30.81
N TRP A 68 6.06 -1.96 29.50
CA TRP A 68 7.14 -2.37 28.60
C TRP A 68 7.30 -1.40 27.42
N GLY A 69 8.12 -1.74 26.42
CA GLY A 69 8.26 -0.95 25.20
C GLY A 69 9.03 0.37 25.40
N MET A 70 9.82 0.47 26.48
CA MET A 70 10.61 1.68 26.79
C MET A 70 11.88 1.78 25.93
N LYS A 71 12.14 0.79 25.09
CA LYS A 71 13.18 0.80 24.06
C LYS A 71 12.52 0.88 22.67
N PRO A 72 13.11 1.61 21.71
CA PRO A 72 12.66 1.58 20.31
C PRO A 72 12.59 0.15 19.77
N GLU A 73 11.48 -0.18 19.09
CA GLU A 73 11.30 -1.49 18.42
C GLU A 73 11.56 -2.70 19.34
N GLU A 74 11.21 -2.56 20.62
CA GLU A 74 11.34 -3.65 21.59
C GLU A 74 10.39 -4.79 21.24
N HIS A 75 10.93 -6.02 21.23
CA HIS A 75 10.17 -7.25 21.08
C HIS A 75 10.22 -8.07 22.37
N ARG A 76 9.11 -8.74 22.67
CA ARG A 76 8.98 -9.52 23.90
C ARG A 76 8.01 -10.68 23.73
N TRP A 77 8.23 -11.74 24.51
CA TRP A 77 7.23 -12.78 24.71
C TRP A 77 6.54 -12.62 26.07
N PHE A 78 5.23 -12.86 26.07
CA PHE A 78 4.45 -13.10 27.29
C PHE A 78 3.90 -14.52 27.26
N PHE A 79 3.87 -15.18 28.41
CA PHE A 79 3.34 -16.54 28.55
C PHE A 79 2.48 -16.69 29.79
N LYS A 80 1.37 -17.43 29.66
CA LYS A 80 0.59 -17.92 30.79
C LYS A 80 -0.21 -19.17 30.42
N HIS A 81 -0.24 -20.15 31.33
CA HIS A 81 -1.29 -21.17 31.33
C HIS A 81 -2.58 -20.59 31.90
N ILE A 82 -3.64 -20.53 31.10
CA ILE A 82 -4.94 -20.00 31.50
C ILE A 82 -5.92 -21.17 31.66
N GLU A 83 -6.35 -21.42 32.90
CA GLU A 83 -7.46 -22.32 33.19
C GLU A 83 -8.79 -21.63 32.89
N ILE A 84 -9.75 -22.37 32.29
CA ILE A 84 -11.10 -21.86 32.06
C ILE A 84 -11.93 -22.04 33.33
N PRO A 85 -12.39 -20.95 33.97
CA PRO A 85 -13.23 -21.04 35.17
C PRO A 85 -14.51 -21.85 34.93
N GLN A 86 -14.96 -22.57 35.94
CA GLN A 86 -16.12 -23.46 35.83
C GLN A 86 -17.41 -22.70 35.45
N GLU A 87 -17.55 -21.47 35.93
CA GLU A 87 -18.65 -20.56 35.63
C GLU A 87 -18.68 -20.07 34.17
N LEU A 88 -17.56 -20.15 33.45
CA LEU A 88 -17.45 -19.77 32.04
C LEU A 88 -17.56 -20.97 31.08
N LYS A 89 -17.70 -22.20 31.60
CA LYS A 89 -17.91 -23.39 30.77
C LYS A 89 -19.18 -23.28 29.94
N SER A 90 -19.11 -23.71 28.68
CA SER A 90 -20.21 -23.67 27.70
C SER A 90 -20.73 -22.27 27.37
N LYS A 91 -20.03 -21.20 27.80
CA LYS A 91 -20.32 -19.81 27.39
C LYS A 91 -19.59 -19.45 26.10
N ASP A 92 -20.03 -18.37 25.45
CA ASP A 92 -19.31 -17.77 24.34
C ASP A 92 -18.10 -16.99 24.90
N LEU A 93 -16.94 -17.63 24.93
CA LEU A 93 -15.74 -17.10 25.59
C LEU A 93 -14.71 -16.61 24.57
N GLU A 94 -14.17 -15.41 24.79
CA GLU A 94 -13.05 -14.88 24.03
C GLU A 94 -11.94 -14.32 24.95
N LEU A 95 -10.68 -14.51 24.56
CA LEU A 95 -9.53 -13.87 25.16
C LEU A 95 -9.37 -12.47 24.54
N TYR A 96 -9.49 -11.45 25.38
CA TYR A 96 -9.18 -10.07 25.03
C TYR A 96 -7.70 -9.77 25.29
N VAL A 97 -7.02 -9.19 24.31
CA VAL A 97 -5.63 -8.72 24.40
C VAL A 97 -5.57 -7.30 23.86
N SER A 98 -4.99 -6.38 24.64
CA SER A 98 -4.88 -4.98 24.27
C SER A 98 -3.67 -4.31 24.89
N SER A 99 -3.43 -3.08 24.47
CA SER A 99 -2.32 -2.25 24.91
C SER A 99 -2.73 -0.79 25.01
N THR A 100 -1.77 0.08 25.32
CA THR A 100 -1.98 1.52 25.35
C THR A 100 -2.48 1.99 23.98
N ASP A 101 -3.64 2.65 23.97
CA ASP A 101 -4.11 3.36 22.79
C ASP A 101 -3.18 4.54 22.53
N VAL A 102 -2.51 4.56 21.38
CA VAL A 102 -1.77 5.73 20.90
C VAL A 102 -2.63 6.52 19.94
N TYR A 103 -2.37 7.83 19.88
CA TYR A 103 -3.05 8.75 18.96
C TYR A 103 -2.77 8.45 17.48
N ASP A 104 -1.64 7.80 17.18
CA ASP A 104 -1.17 7.53 15.82
C ASP A 104 -1.23 6.02 15.54
N GLU A 105 -2.25 5.59 14.81
CA GLU A 105 -2.60 4.17 14.67
C GLU A 105 -1.48 3.32 14.03
N ASP A 106 -0.63 3.96 13.22
CA ASP A 106 0.51 3.34 12.53
C ASP A 106 1.60 2.82 13.47
N TRP A 107 1.68 3.41 14.66
CA TRP A 107 2.73 3.18 15.66
C TRP A 107 2.22 2.47 16.90
N ASN A 108 1.01 1.92 16.88
CA ASN A 108 0.53 1.16 18.02
C ASN A 108 1.37 -0.09 18.27
N PRO A 109 1.49 -0.49 19.56
CA PRO A 109 1.89 -1.83 19.94
C PRO A 109 1.05 -2.89 19.22
N GLN A 110 1.73 -3.89 18.67
CA GLN A 110 1.10 -4.95 17.90
C GLN A 110 1.48 -6.31 18.49
N PHE A 111 0.52 -7.23 18.51
CA PHE A 111 0.70 -8.54 19.13
C PHE A 111 0.39 -9.66 18.16
N MET A 112 0.94 -10.84 18.42
CA MET A 112 0.52 -12.11 17.82
C MET A 112 0.19 -13.08 18.94
N VAL A 113 -1.01 -13.65 18.89
CA VAL A 113 -1.48 -14.58 19.93
C VAL A 113 -1.35 -16.02 19.42
N TYR A 114 -0.72 -16.84 20.24
CA TYR A 114 -0.55 -18.28 20.03
C TYR A 114 -1.32 -19.03 21.11
N LEU A 115 -2.11 -20.02 20.71
CA LEU A 115 -2.79 -20.94 21.61
C LEU A 115 -2.20 -22.34 21.42
N ASP A 116 -1.70 -22.94 22.49
CA ASP A 116 -1.05 -24.26 22.49
C ASP A 116 0.05 -24.37 21.42
N GLY A 117 0.85 -23.31 21.29
CA GLY A 117 1.94 -23.20 20.32
C GLY A 117 1.53 -22.87 18.88
N LYS A 118 0.22 -22.76 18.58
CA LYS A 118 -0.27 -22.42 17.24
C LYS A 118 -0.62 -20.93 17.14
N LEU A 119 -0.05 -20.25 16.13
CA LEU A 119 -0.42 -18.87 15.80
C LEU A 119 -1.90 -18.81 15.37
N ILE A 120 -2.68 -17.98 16.07
CA ILE A 120 -4.11 -17.80 15.76
C ILE A 120 -4.34 -16.54 14.94
N ARG A 121 -3.98 -15.38 15.49
CA ARG A 121 -4.14 -14.08 14.82
C ARG A 121 -3.26 -13.00 15.42
N GLY A 122 -3.13 -11.90 14.67
CA GLY A 122 -2.60 -10.65 15.21
C GLY A 122 -3.61 -9.87 16.02
N MET A 123 -3.10 -9.02 16.90
CA MET A 123 -3.88 -8.00 17.61
C MET A 123 -3.32 -6.62 17.39
N ASP A 124 -4.23 -5.68 17.28
CA ASP A 124 -4.00 -4.24 17.11
C ASP A 124 -5.14 -3.48 17.81
N THR A 125 -5.26 -2.17 17.56
CA THR A 125 -6.29 -1.35 18.20
C THR A 125 -7.72 -1.73 17.79
N LYS A 126 -7.93 -2.43 16.68
CA LYS A 126 -9.23 -2.84 16.11
C LYS A 126 -9.52 -4.33 16.31
N HIS A 127 -8.48 -5.15 16.34
CA HIS A 127 -8.55 -6.60 16.53
C HIS A 127 -8.02 -6.95 17.90
N ARG A 128 -8.92 -7.20 18.87
CA ARG A 128 -8.53 -7.44 20.27
C ARG A 128 -8.99 -8.77 20.86
N TYR A 129 -9.71 -9.60 20.11
CA TYR A 129 -10.34 -10.79 20.66
C TYR A 129 -9.98 -12.09 19.90
N VAL A 130 -9.66 -13.15 20.65
CA VAL A 130 -9.50 -14.54 20.16
C VAL A 130 -10.61 -15.41 20.73
N LYS A 131 -11.31 -16.15 19.87
CA LYS A 131 -12.29 -17.15 20.32
C LYS A 131 -11.62 -18.30 21.06
N LEU A 132 -12.16 -18.67 22.23
CA LEU A 132 -11.77 -19.86 22.98
C LEU A 132 -12.90 -20.90 22.94
N ASP A 133 -12.55 -22.18 22.96
CA ASP A 133 -13.48 -23.26 23.28
C ASP A 133 -13.60 -23.36 24.80
N SER A 134 -14.70 -22.84 25.32
CA SER A 134 -14.98 -22.82 26.75
C SER A 134 -15.17 -24.21 27.36
N ASN A 135 -15.28 -25.29 26.58
CA ASN A 135 -15.38 -26.64 27.14
C ASN A 135 -14.01 -27.21 27.54
N ARG A 136 -12.91 -26.69 26.99
CA ARG A 136 -11.55 -27.11 27.35
C ARG A 136 -11.17 -26.70 28.78
N ASN A 137 -10.25 -27.43 29.42
CA ASN A 137 -9.81 -27.11 30.80
C ASN A 137 -8.93 -25.86 30.86
N GLY A 138 -8.12 -25.62 29.83
CA GLY A 138 -7.24 -24.48 29.76
C GLY A 138 -6.47 -24.44 28.44
N TYR A 139 -5.65 -23.39 28.33
CA TYR A 139 -4.80 -23.09 27.18
C TYR A 139 -3.43 -22.62 27.63
N ASP A 140 -2.40 -23.05 26.90
CA ASP A 140 -1.09 -22.40 26.96
C ASP A 140 -1.08 -21.21 26.01
N VAL A 141 -1.05 -20.00 26.56
CA VAL A 141 -1.14 -18.77 25.77
C VAL A 141 0.21 -18.08 25.72
N HIS A 142 0.72 -17.92 24.50
CA HIS A 142 1.90 -17.08 24.24
C HIS A 142 1.47 -15.85 23.46
N VAL A 143 2.02 -14.70 23.82
CA VAL A 143 1.84 -13.45 23.09
C VAL A 143 3.20 -12.93 22.69
N TYR A 144 3.46 -12.90 21.39
CA TYR A 144 4.60 -12.17 20.84
C TYR A 144 4.20 -10.71 20.67
N ALA A 145 5.00 -9.81 21.22
CA ALA A 145 4.66 -8.40 21.32
C ALA A 145 5.75 -7.54 20.69
N TYR A 146 5.33 -6.64 19.80
CA TYR A 146 6.13 -5.54 19.27
C TYR A 146 5.61 -4.23 19.86
N SER A 147 6.51 -3.42 20.40
CA SER A 147 6.15 -2.12 20.98
C SER A 147 5.95 -1.08 19.88
N GLN A 148 6.87 -0.13 19.73
CA GLN A 148 6.75 0.93 18.73
C GLN A 148 8.12 1.57 18.44
N PRO A 149 8.28 2.24 17.29
CA PRO A 149 9.57 2.84 16.91
C PRO A 149 10.07 3.91 17.89
N SER A 150 9.18 4.58 18.63
CA SER A 150 9.54 5.68 19.52
C SER A 150 9.97 5.25 20.94
N GLY A 151 9.80 3.98 21.32
CA GLY A 151 10.16 3.49 22.65
C GLY A 151 9.38 4.13 23.81
N LYS A 152 8.05 4.25 23.68
CA LYS A 152 7.21 4.78 24.78
C LYS A 152 6.65 3.66 25.65
N ARG A 153 6.37 4.01 26.90
CA ARG A 153 5.74 3.12 27.88
C ARG A 153 4.45 2.54 27.31
N THR A 154 4.39 1.22 27.32
CA THR A 154 3.34 0.41 26.72
C THR A 154 2.71 -0.47 27.80
N ASP A 155 1.39 -0.46 27.90
CA ASP A 155 0.62 -1.33 28.77
C ASP A 155 0.40 -2.70 28.07
N PHE A 156 0.30 -3.77 28.85
CA PHE A 156 -0.13 -5.07 28.37
C PHE A 156 -1.31 -5.53 29.22
N PHE A 157 -2.49 -5.64 28.60
CA PHE A 157 -3.72 -5.90 29.31
C PHE A 157 -4.52 -7.02 28.64
N THR A 158 -4.92 -8.00 29.45
CA THR A 158 -5.65 -9.19 28.99
C THR A 158 -6.83 -9.53 29.89
N GLN A 159 -7.91 -10.04 29.29
CA GLN A 159 -9.12 -10.44 30.00
C GLN A 159 -9.77 -11.66 29.36
N LEU A 160 -10.43 -12.51 30.16
CA LEU A 160 -11.45 -13.44 29.67
C LEU A 160 -12.79 -12.70 29.58
N CYS A 161 -13.42 -12.73 28.41
CA CYS A 161 -14.69 -12.06 28.15
C CYS A 161 -15.77 -13.06 27.75
N GLU A 162 -16.88 -13.11 28.50
CA GLU A 162 -18.11 -13.75 28.02
C GLU A 162 -18.82 -12.81 27.06
N PHE A 163 -19.27 -13.31 25.91
CA PHE A 163 -20.08 -12.57 24.95
C PHE A 163 -21.57 -12.94 25.05
N ASN A 164 -22.42 -11.93 25.08
CA ASN A 164 -23.85 -12.07 24.85
C ASN A 164 -24.19 -11.67 23.40
N ARG A 165 -24.39 -12.68 22.55
CA ARG A 165 -24.63 -12.47 21.12
C ARG A 165 -25.99 -11.86 20.79
N GLU A 166 -27.00 -12.05 21.64
CA GLU A 166 -28.32 -11.44 21.42
C GLU A 166 -28.30 -9.93 21.70
N VAL A 167 -27.58 -9.51 22.74
CA VAL A 167 -27.32 -8.09 23.02
C VAL A 167 -26.46 -7.47 21.93
N GLU A 168 -25.40 -8.16 21.48
CA GLU A 168 -24.58 -7.71 20.33
C GLU A 168 -25.43 -7.55 19.06
N ASN A 169 -26.33 -8.49 18.80
CA ASN A 169 -27.24 -8.44 17.66
C ASN A 169 -28.17 -7.21 17.74
N LEU A 170 -28.76 -6.95 18.91
CA LEU A 170 -29.62 -5.77 19.12
C LEU A 170 -28.84 -4.48 18.97
N TYR A 171 -27.63 -4.41 19.52
CA TYR A 171 -26.74 -3.27 19.38
C TYR A 171 -26.54 -2.91 17.90
N TYR A 172 -26.17 -3.86 17.05
CA TYR A 172 -25.98 -3.59 15.62
C TYR A 172 -27.30 -3.38 14.86
N ASN A 173 -28.38 -4.03 15.26
CA ASN A 173 -29.72 -3.83 14.69
C ASN A 173 -30.24 -2.41 14.92
N LEU A 174 -29.84 -1.76 16.02
CA LEU A 174 -30.12 -0.35 16.29
C LEU A 174 -29.08 0.58 15.66
N LYS A 175 -27.78 0.25 15.77
CA LYS A 175 -26.69 1.13 15.35
C LYS A 175 -26.65 1.40 13.85
N ALA A 176 -26.88 0.38 13.02
CA ALA A 176 -26.86 0.54 11.56
C ALA A 176 -27.86 1.60 11.05
N PRO A 177 -29.17 1.53 11.39
CA PRO A 177 -30.14 2.56 11.02
C PRO A 177 -29.96 3.87 11.77
N TYR A 178 -29.52 3.85 13.02
CA TYR A 178 -29.24 5.08 13.77
C TYR A 178 -28.17 5.94 13.07
N ARG A 179 -27.13 5.31 12.51
CA ARG A 179 -26.09 6.02 11.73
C ARG A 179 -26.59 6.67 10.45
N ILE A 180 -27.78 6.32 9.94
CA ILE A 180 -28.37 7.01 8.77
C ILE A 180 -28.92 8.37 9.17
N LEU A 181 -29.45 8.49 10.39
CA LEU A 181 -29.95 9.77 10.92
C LEU A 181 -28.85 10.83 10.98
N TYR A 182 -27.57 10.43 11.05
CA TYR A 182 -26.44 11.36 11.07
C TYR A 182 -26.40 12.32 9.88
N TYR A 183 -26.73 11.83 8.67
CA TYR A 183 -26.61 12.61 7.43
C TYR A 183 -27.97 12.82 6.72
N THR A 184 -29.06 12.31 7.30
CA THR A 184 -30.40 12.47 6.72
C THR A 184 -31.02 13.77 7.21
N ASP A 185 -31.64 14.53 6.31
CA ASP A 185 -32.34 15.77 6.64
C ASP A 185 -33.49 15.51 7.65
N GLU A 186 -33.42 16.16 8.80
CA GLU A 186 -34.36 16.00 9.93
C GLU A 186 -35.81 16.36 9.55
N SER A 187 -36.02 17.13 8.48
CA SER A 187 -37.35 17.52 7.99
C SER A 187 -38.05 16.44 7.16
N THR A 188 -37.34 15.37 6.80
CA THR A 188 -37.85 14.32 5.92
C THR A 188 -38.72 13.30 6.68
N LYS A 189 -39.63 12.66 5.95
CA LYS A 189 -40.46 11.58 6.50
C LYS A 189 -39.61 10.37 6.87
N GLU A 190 -38.60 10.08 6.06
CA GLU A 190 -37.67 8.97 6.23
C GLU A 190 -36.90 9.08 7.55
N TYR A 191 -36.41 10.28 7.90
CA TYR A 191 -35.76 10.55 9.18
C TYR A 191 -36.71 10.23 10.35
N THR A 192 -37.93 10.76 10.27
CA THR A 192 -38.94 10.59 11.31
C THR A 192 -39.31 9.11 11.47
N ASP A 193 -39.55 8.40 10.37
CA ASP A 193 -39.93 6.99 10.40
C ASP A 193 -38.84 6.12 11.01
N VAL A 194 -37.58 6.25 10.54
CA VAL A 194 -36.44 5.50 11.10
C VAL A 194 -36.33 5.75 12.60
N ARG A 195 -36.34 7.02 13.03
CA ARG A 195 -36.28 7.38 14.44
C ARG A 195 -37.41 6.76 15.26
N GLU A 196 -38.64 6.76 14.75
CA GLU A 196 -39.80 6.18 15.46
C GLU A 196 -39.70 4.65 15.57
N TYR A 197 -39.22 3.94 14.54
CA TYR A 197 -38.97 2.51 14.64
C TYR A 197 -37.92 2.20 15.71
N LEU A 198 -36.82 2.93 15.75
CA LEU A 198 -35.77 2.75 16.76
C LEU A 198 -36.26 3.10 18.16
N ASN A 199 -36.99 4.21 18.31
CA ASN A 199 -37.58 4.61 19.59
C ASN A 199 -38.58 3.56 20.12
N LYS A 200 -39.39 2.95 19.24
CA LYS A 200 -40.27 1.83 19.61
C LYS A 200 -39.50 0.60 20.02
N ALA A 201 -38.44 0.23 19.28
CA ALA A 201 -37.61 -0.92 19.62
C ALA A 201 -36.97 -0.78 21.01
N ILE A 202 -36.41 0.38 21.34
CA ILE A 202 -35.80 0.59 22.66
C ILE A 202 -36.81 0.61 23.82
N ASN A 203 -38.11 0.84 23.54
CA ASN A 203 -39.16 0.77 24.56
C ASN A 203 -39.47 -0.67 25.01
N TYR A 204 -39.09 -1.69 24.23
CA TYR A 204 -39.21 -3.08 24.67
C TYR A 204 -38.23 -3.40 25.80
N ILE A 205 -37.06 -2.76 25.82
CA ILE A 205 -35.94 -3.14 26.68
C ILE A 205 -36.26 -2.83 28.15
N ASN A 206 -36.22 -3.88 28.99
CA ASN A 206 -36.45 -3.77 30.42
C ASN A 206 -35.13 -3.51 31.18
N TRP A 207 -34.89 -2.25 31.54
CA TRP A 207 -33.69 -1.83 32.25
C TRP A 207 -33.71 -2.01 33.79
N CYS A 208 -34.79 -2.58 34.37
CA CYS A 208 -34.90 -2.69 35.83
C CYS A 208 -33.81 -3.55 36.48
N ALA A 209 -33.39 -4.61 35.79
CA ALA A 209 -32.29 -5.48 36.21
C ALA A 209 -31.53 -5.98 34.96
N PRO A 210 -30.52 -5.25 34.47
CA PRO A 210 -29.75 -5.66 33.29
C PRO A 210 -29.15 -7.06 33.47
N MET A 211 -29.12 -7.84 32.38
CA MET A 211 -28.69 -9.25 32.35
C MET A 211 -29.57 -10.26 33.13
N SER A 212 -30.71 -9.85 33.69
CA SER A 212 -31.74 -10.77 34.17
C SER A 212 -32.42 -11.53 33.02
N GLU A 213 -33.16 -12.59 33.35
CA GLU A 213 -33.99 -13.30 32.37
C GLU A 213 -35.02 -12.36 31.73
N GLU A 214 -35.66 -11.48 32.50
CA GLU A 214 -36.59 -10.50 31.94
C GLU A 214 -35.91 -9.50 31.00
N PHE A 215 -34.70 -9.05 31.31
CA PHE A 215 -33.91 -8.19 30.41
C PHE A 215 -33.61 -8.92 29.10
N LEU A 216 -33.10 -10.15 29.16
CA LEU A 216 -32.74 -10.90 27.95
C LEU A 216 -33.95 -11.19 27.07
N ARG A 217 -35.08 -11.60 27.67
CA ARG A 217 -36.34 -11.77 26.92
C ARG A 217 -36.82 -10.47 26.27
N SER A 218 -36.57 -9.33 26.91
CA SER A 218 -36.91 -8.02 26.36
C SER A 218 -35.99 -7.59 25.20
N VAL A 219 -34.72 -7.99 25.25
CA VAL A 219 -33.74 -7.83 24.15
C VAL A 219 -34.17 -8.66 22.95
N ASP A 220 -34.57 -9.92 23.17
CA ASP A 220 -35.09 -10.79 22.11
C ASP A 220 -36.34 -10.19 21.46
N ALA A 221 -37.29 -9.69 22.27
CA ALA A 221 -38.49 -9.03 21.77
C ALA A 221 -38.18 -7.77 20.94
N ALA A 222 -37.19 -6.98 21.35
CA ALA A 222 -36.73 -5.82 20.59
C ALA A 222 -36.09 -6.22 19.24
N ASN A 223 -35.28 -7.28 19.24
CA ASN A 223 -34.71 -7.86 18.02
C ASN A 223 -35.79 -8.37 17.08
N GLU A 224 -36.75 -9.15 17.57
CA GLU A 224 -37.89 -9.66 16.78
C GLU A 224 -38.69 -8.51 16.16
N TYR A 225 -38.98 -7.47 16.93
CA TYR A 225 -39.66 -6.27 16.44
C TYR A 225 -38.87 -5.58 15.32
N LEU A 226 -37.56 -5.34 15.50
CA LEU A 226 -36.73 -4.71 14.47
C LEU A 226 -36.68 -5.56 13.21
N MET A 227 -36.50 -6.87 13.34
CA MET A 227 -36.43 -7.78 12.19
C MET A 227 -37.76 -7.87 11.44
N ALA A 228 -38.88 -7.93 12.15
CA ALA A 228 -40.20 -8.05 11.52
C ALA A 228 -40.72 -6.73 10.95
N GLU A 229 -40.66 -5.65 11.73
CA GLU A 229 -41.30 -4.39 11.37
C GLU A 229 -40.36 -3.44 10.63
N PHE A 230 -39.12 -3.28 11.09
CA PHE A 230 -38.18 -2.34 10.47
C PHE A 230 -37.48 -2.96 9.26
N TYR A 231 -36.70 -4.03 9.45
CA TYR A 231 -35.97 -4.67 8.36
C TYR A 231 -36.88 -5.48 7.43
N GLY A 232 -38.00 -6.00 7.93
CA GLY A 232 -38.91 -6.87 7.17
C GLY A 232 -40.01 -6.15 6.39
N LYS A 233 -40.53 -5.01 6.89
CA LYS A 233 -41.65 -4.29 6.26
C LYS A 233 -41.32 -2.87 5.80
N TYR A 234 -40.50 -2.14 6.56
CA TYR A 234 -40.15 -0.75 6.22
C TYR A 234 -38.98 -0.67 5.24
N CYS A 235 -37.90 -1.41 5.49
CA CYS A 235 -36.76 -1.51 4.59
C CYS A 235 -37.17 -2.21 3.28
N HIS A 236 -36.58 -1.76 2.18
CA HIS A 236 -36.91 -2.23 0.84
C HIS A 236 -35.71 -2.14 -0.10
N ASP A 237 -35.74 -2.89 -1.20
CA ASP A 237 -34.66 -2.92 -2.18
C ASP A 237 -34.38 -1.52 -2.75
N GLN A 238 -33.11 -1.13 -2.80
CA GLN A 238 -32.68 0.20 -3.23
C GLN A 238 -32.19 0.21 -4.68
N ASP A 239 -32.46 1.26 -5.43
CA ASP A 239 -32.00 1.39 -6.83
C ASP A 239 -30.46 1.46 -6.94
N ILE A 240 -29.81 2.06 -5.95
CA ILE A 240 -28.35 2.25 -5.91
C ILE A 240 -27.73 1.06 -5.19
N LYS A 241 -26.80 0.37 -5.86
CA LYS A 241 -26.07 -0.77 -5.31
C LYS A 241 -24.58 -0.45 -5.14
N ILE A 242 -24.00 -0.92 -4.02
CA ILE A 242 -22.56 -0.78 -3.77
C ILE A 242 -21.94 -2.16 -3.63
N SER A 243 -20.98 -2.45 -4.49
CA SER A 243 -20.18 -3.68 -4.43
C SER A 243 -19.10 -3.49 -3.37
N VAL A 244 -19.19 -4.26 -2.29
CA VAL A 244 -18.29 -4.13 -1.13
C VAL A 244 -17.33 -5.30 -1.05
N ILE A 245 -16.06 -5.00 -0.76
CA ILE A 245 -15.02 -5.99 -0.58
C ILE A 245 -14.07 -5.57 0.54
N GLY A 246 -13.73 -6.50 1.43
CA GLY A 246 -12.70 -6.26 2.42
C GLY A 246 -11.35 -6.07 1.74
N HIS A 247 -10.59 -5.06 2.16
CA HIS A 247 -9.26 -4.79 1.67
C HIS A 247 -8.36 -4.36 2.81
N THR A 248 -7.06 -4.51 2.61
CA THR A 248 -6.04 -3.93 3.47
C THR A 248 -4.87 -3.53 2.58
N HIS A 249 -4.55 -2.26 2.60
CA HIS A 249 -3.31 -1.77 2.03
C HIS A 249 -2.20 -1.98 3.06
N ILE A 250 -1.07 -2.56 2.65
CA ILE A 250 0.09 -2.73 3.53
C ILE A 250 1.32 -2.22 2.80
N ASP A 251 1.88 -1.13 3.31
CA ASP A 251 3.15 -0.64 2.82
C ASP A 251 4.24 -1.66 3.11
N VAL A 252 4.94 -2.08 2.06
CA VAL A 252 6.03 -3.04 2.24
C VAL A 252 7.14 -2.44 3.09
N ALA A 253 7.32 -1.13 3.02
CA ALA A 253 8.08 -0.32 3.97
C ALA A 253 7.63 1.15 3.85
N TRP A 254 7.48 1.83 4.97
CA TRP A 254 7.15 3.25 5.05
C TRP A 254 7.66 3.85 6.36
N ARG A 255 6.79 3.92 7.38
CA ARG A 255 7.11 4.31 8.76
C ARG A 255 7.64 3.15 9.61
N TRP A 256 7.85 2.00 8.98
CA TRP A 256 8.39 0.77 9.57
C TRP A 256 9.29 0.05 8.58
N THR A 257 10.13 -0.84 9.10
CA THR A 257 11.08 -1.64 8.31
C THR A 257 10.40 -2.80 7.58
N LEU A 258 11.09 -3.37 6.59
CA LEU A 258 10.67 -4.60 5.92
C LEU A 258 10.42 -5.75 6.92
N ALA A 259 11.25 -5.88 7.96
CA ALA A 259 11.07 -6.90 8.99
C ALA A 259 9.72 -6.73 9.71
N GLN A 260 9.35 -5.49 10.05
CA GLN A 260 8.06 -5.24 10.67
C GLN A 260 6.87 -5.55 9.73
N THR A 261 7.02 -5.30 8.43
CA THR A 261 6.01 -5.68 7.42
C THR A 261 5.77 -7.18 7.41
N ARG A 262 6.82 -8.01 7.53
CA ARG A 262 6.69 -9.47 7.58
C ARG A 262 5.75 -9.91 8.72
N GLU A 263 5.85 -9.25 9.86
CA GLU A 263 4.94 -9.47 10.98
C GLU A 263 3.54 -8.92 10.74
N LYS A 264 3.42 -7.70 10.20
CA LYS A 264 2.13 -7.08 9.84
C LYS A 264 1.33 -7.98 8.90
N VAL A 265 2.00 -8.63 7.95
CA VAL A 265 1.41 -9.61 7.03
C VAL A 265 0.81 -10.79 7.80
N GLN A 266 1.57 -11.42 8.70
CA GLN A 266 1.04 -12.54 9.50
C GLN A 266 -0.15 -12.12 10.37
N ARG A 267 -0.06 -10.95 11.02
CA ARG A 267 -1.15 -10.40 11.85
C ARG A 267 -2.42 -10.20 11.03
N THR A 268 -2.28 -9.56 9.88
CA THR A 268 -3.40 -9.20 9.01
C THR A 268 -4.07 -10.42 8.41
N PHE A 269 -3.32 -11.34 7.81
CA PHE A 269 -3.91 -12.56 7.23
C PHE A 269 -4.49 -13.49 8.31
N GLY A 270 -3.90 -13.52 9.51
CA GLY A 270 -4.50 -14.21 10.66
C GLY A 270 -5.86 -13.63 11.04
N SER A 271 -5.95 -12.30 11.14
CA SER A 271 -7.24 -11.61 11.38
C SER A 271 -8.26 -11.88 10.28
N VAL A 272 -7.86 -11.83 9.00
CA VAL A 272 -8.74 -12.13 7.87
C VAL A 272 -9.28 -13.56 7.93
N ILE A 273 -8.41 -14.55 8.21
CA ILE A 273 -8.82 -15.96 8.34
C ILE A 273 -9.82 -16.14 9.48
N GLU A 274 -9.56 -15.55 10.65
CA GLU A 274 -10.48 -15.63 11.79
C GLU A 274 -11.82 -14.93 11.49
N MET A 275 -11.82 -13.79 10.81
CA MET A 275 -13.05 -13.14 10.35
C MET A 275 -13.80 -13.99 9.33
N MET A 276 -13.10 -14.69 8.43
CA MET A 276 -13.72 -15.62 7.50
C MET A 276 -14.33 -16.84 8.19
N LYS A 277 -13.78 -17.30 9.31
CA LYS A 277 -14.43 -18.35 10.13
C LYS A 277 -15.72 -17.84 10.76
N LYS A 278 -15.73 -16.58 11.24
CA LYS A 278 -16.91 -15.96 11.88
C LYS A 278 -18.01 -15.58 10.87
N TYR A 279 -17.65 -15.12 9.67
CA TYR A 279 -18.59 -14.56 8.70
C TYR A 279 -18.49 -15.27 7.33
N PRO A 280 -19.41 -16.19 7.00
CA PRO A 280 -19.36 -16.96 5.75
C PRO A 280 -19.41 -16.11 4.47
N ASP A 281 -20.21 -15.04 4.46
CA ASP A 281 -20.40 -14.16 3.30
C ASP A 281 -19.24 -13.17 3.07
N TYR A 282 -18.31 -13.05 4.03
CA TYR A 282 -17.20 -12.12 3.95
C TYR A 282 -16.27 -12.45 2.78
N LYS A 283 -16.04 -11.44 1.93
CA LYS A 283 -15.07 -11.45 0.82
C LYS A 283 -13.94 -10.47 1.10
N PHE A 284 -12.72 -10.87 0.76
CA PHE A 284 -11.51 -10.08 0.96
C PHE A 284 -10.63 -10.07 -0.30
N MET A 285 -9.87 -8.99 -0.52
CA MET A 285 -8.98 -8.83 -1.67
C MET A 285 -7.58 -8.36 -1.26
N SER A 286 -6.57 -8.96 -1.88
CA SER A 286 -5.15 -8.61 -1.69
C SER A 286 -4.43 -8.45 -3.03
N SER A 287 -3.56 -7.43 -3.10
CA SER A 287 -2.93 -6.96 -4.35
C SER A 287 -1.48 -7.34 -4.56
N GLN A 288 -0.73 -7.64 -3.50
CA GLN A 288 0.74 -7.69 -3.54
C GLN A 288 1.28 -9.12 -3.36
N PRO A 289 1.81 -9.76 -4.42
CA PRO A 289 2.61 -10.99 -4.36
C PRO A 289 3.73 -10.95 -3.33
N GLN A 290 4.44 -9.82 -3.18
CA GLN A 290 5.51 -9.65 -2.20
C GLN A 290 5.05 -9.94 -0.76
N LEU A 291 3.83 -9.54 -0.39
CA LEU A 291 3.27 -9.81 0.94
C LEU A 291 2.95 -11.30 1.11
N LEU A 292 2.39 -11.94 0.07
CA LEU A 292 2.10 -13.37 0.09
C LEU A 292 3.37 -14.22 0.13
N LYS A 293 4.46 -13.79 -0.53
CA LYS A 293 5.78 -14.41 -0.38
C LYS A 293 6.30 -14.27 1.04
N PHE A 294 6.16 -13.09 1.66
CA PHE A 294 6.50 -12.90 3.06
C PHE A 294 5.71 -13.85 3.98
N LEU A 295 4.42 -14.03 3.73
CA LEU A 295 3.58 -14.95 4.47
C LEU A 295 4.00 -16.41 4.28
N LYS A 296 4.29 -16.82 3.03
CA LYS A 296 4.78 -18.16 2.69
C LYS A 296 6.05 -18.53 3.45
N GLU A 297 6.96 -17.56 3.61
CA GLU A 297 8.24 -17.75 4.31
C GLU A 297 8.07 -17.75 5.84
N GLU A 298 7.20 -16.92 6.42
CA GLU A 298 7.05 -16.81 7.89
C GLU A 298 6.04 -17.78 8.48
N SER A 299 5.01 -18.13 7.71
CA SER A 299 3.86 -18.89 8.19
C SER A 299 3.27 -19.77 7.08
N PRO A 300 3.97 -20.84 6.65
CA PRO A 300 3.51 -21.75 5.59
C PRO A 300 2.09 -22.28 5.81
N GLU A 301 1.73 -22.63 7.06
CA GLU A 301 0.38 -23.13 7.39
C GLU A 301 -0.72 -22.09 7.09
N MET A 302 -0.45 -20.82 7.40
CA MET A 302 -1.40 -19.73 7.12
C MET A 302 -1.50 -19.50 5.62
N TYR A 303 -0.37 -19.55 4.91
CA TYR A 303 -0.32 -19.45 3.46
C TYR A 303 -1.13 -20.55 2.77
N ASP A 304 -1.11 -21.79 3.29
CA ASP A 304 -1.93 -22.90 2.80
C ASP A 304 -3.43 -22.67 3.05
N GLU A 305 -3.81 -22.10 4.20
CA GLU A 305 -5.22 -21.72 4.44
C GLU A 305 -5.67 -20.60 3.49
N ILE A 306 -4.81 -19.63 3.19
CA ILE A 306 -5.10 -18.61 2.16
C ILE A 306 -5.31 -19.28 0.79
N LYS A 307 -4.47 -20.23 0.39
CA LYS A 307 -4.67 -21.00 -0.86
C LYS A 307 -6.02 -21.69 -0.91
N LYS A 308 -6.47 -22.25 0.21
CA LYS A 308 -7.80 -22.88 0.33
C LYS A 308 -8.92 -21.84 0.19
N LEU A 309 -8.85 -20.71 0.91
CA LEU A 309 -9.85 -19.65 0.85
C LEU A 309 -9.94 -18.97 -0.53
N VAL A 310 -8.85 -18.92 -1.28
CA VAL A 310 -8.84 -18.50 -2.69
C VAL A 310 -9.61 -19.50 -3.57
N LYS A 311 -9.36 -20.81 -3.42
CA LYS A 311 -10.12 -21.85 -4.15
C LYS A 311 -11.61 -21.85 -3.82
N GLU A 312 -11.96 -21.52 -2.57
CA GLU A 312 -13.33 -21.35 -2.10
C GLU A 312 -14.00 -20.05 -2.58
N LYS A 313 -13.28 -19.19 -3.32
CA LYS A 313 -13.77 -17.87 -3.79
C LYS A 313 -14.22 -16.95 -2.65
N ARG A 314 -13.47 -16.99 -1.55
CA ARG A 314 -13.62 -16.08 -0.40
C ARG A 314 -12.55 -14.99 -0.41
N ILE A 315 -11.35 -15.31 -0.88
CA ILE A 315 -10.27 -14.35 -1.13
C ILE A 315 -10.08 -14.16 -2.63
N GLU A 316 -10.05 -12.90 -3.06
CA GLU A 316 -9.62 -12.47 -4.40
C GLU A 316 -8.15 -12.04 -4.34
N LEU A 317 -7.35 -12.56 -5.26
CA LEU A 317 -5.96 -12.14 -5.44
C LEU A 317 -5.88 -11.41 -6.77
N GLU A 318 -5.64 -10.09 -6.75
CA GLU A 318 -5.72 -9.25 -7.94
C GLU A 318 -4.91 -7.95 -7.81
N GLY A 319 -4.26 -7.49 -8.87
CA GLY A 319 -3.34 -6.33 -8.82
C GLY A 319 -2.19 -6.41 -9.82
N SER A 320 -1.92 -7.63 -10.33
CA SER A 320 -0.99 -7.97 -11.43
C SER A 320 0.50 -7.67 -11.24
N MET A 321 0.87 -6.58 -10.56
CA MET A 321 2.26 -6.23 -10.26
C MET A 321 2.81 -7.06 -9.09
N TRP A 322 4.14 -7.16 -8.97
CA TRP A 322 4.83 -7.86 -7.88
C TRP A 322 4.58 -7.18 -6.52
N LEU A 323 4.52 -5.85 -6.54
CA LEU A 323 4.02 -5.01 -5.47
C LEU A 323 3.42 -3.72 -6.08
N GLU A 324 2.87 -2.85 -5.24
CA GLU A 324 2.33 -1.56 -5.67
C GLU A 324 3.47 -0.57 -5.95
N ALA A 325 4.03 -0.64 -7.17
CA ALA A 325 5.24 0.08 -7.55
C ALA A 325 4.96 1.53 -7.97
N ASP A 326 5.95 2.41 -7.75
CA ASP A 326 5.93 3.74 -8.34
C ASP A 326 5.92 3.69 -9.88
N CYS A 327 5.13 4.54 -10.51
CA CYS A 327 4.90 4.55 -11.97
C CYS A 327 5.63 5.68 -12.71
N ASN A 328 6.45 6.48 -12.03
CA ASN A 328 7.14 7.65 -12.61
C ASN A 328 8.66 7.46 -12.66
N LEU A 329 9.27 7.08 -11.54
CA LEU A 329 10.71 6.88 -11.38
C LEU A 329 11.17 5.53 -11.93
N THR A 330 10.28 4.55 -11.96
CA THR A 330 10.53 3.19 -12.46
C THR A 330 10.64 3.17 -13.99
N SER A 331 11.64 2.45 -14.54
CA SER A 331 11.74 2.29 -16.00
C SER A 331 10.59 1.47 -16.60
N GLY A 332 10.33 1.65 -17.90
CA GLY A 332 9.35 0.83 -18.60
C GLY A 332 9.65 -0.68 -18.56
N GLU A 333 10.92 -1.08 -18.62
CA GLU A 333 11.31 -2.49 -18.44
C GLU A 333 10.97 -2.97 -17.03
N SER A 334 11.29 -2.19 -16.00
CA SER A 334 10.93 -2.54 -14.64
C SER A 334 9.42 -2.64 -14.43
N LEU A 335 8.60 -1.76 -15.01
CA LEU A 335 7.13 -1.89 -14.96
C LEU A 335 6.64 -3.18 -15.63
N VAL A 336 7.25 -3.58 -16.75
CA VAL A 336 7.00 -4.89 -17.37
C VAL A 336 7.42 -6.02 -16.44
N ARG A 337 8.56 -5.91 -15.74
CA ARG A 337 9.03 -6.91 -14.77
C ARG A 337 8.14 -6.98 -13.53
N GLN A 338 7.64 -5.86 -13.01
CA GLN A 338 6.62 -5.84 -11.95
C GLN A 338 5.45 -6.75 -12.33
N ILE A 339 4.91 -6.58 -13.55
CA ILE A 339 3.78 -7.38 -14.03
C ILE A 339 4.16 -8.84 -14.27
N ILE A 340 5.30 -9.10 -14.91
CA ILE A 340 5.74 -10.48 -15.20
C ILE A 340 5.93 -11.27 -13.91
N PHE A 341 6.62 -10.71 -12.92
CA PHE A 341 6.87 -11.38 -11.64
C PHE A 341 5.58 -11.55 -10.86
N GLY A 342 4.72 -10.51 -10.81
CA GLY A 342 3.46 -10.59 -10.09
C GLY A 342 2.49 -11.62 -10.68
N LYS A 343 2.20 -11.53 -11.98
CA LYS A 343 1.34 -12.50 -12.68
C LYS A 343 1.89 -13.91 -12.63
N ARG A 344 3.20 -14.10 -12.76
CA ARG A 344 3.83 -15.42 -12.64
C ARG A 344 3.62 -16.01 -11.25
N PHE A 345 3.84 -15.23 -10.20
CA PHE A 345 3.63 -15.69 -8.83
C PHE A 345 2.18 -16.12 -8.59
N PHE A 346 1.20 -15.28 -8.96
CA PHE A 346 -0.22 -15.62 -8.80
C PHE A 346 -0.62 -16.87 -9.60
N LYS A 347 -0.12 -16.99 -10.84
CA LYS A 347 -0.38 -18.14 -11.68
C LYS A 347 0.23 -19.43 -11.11
N ASP A 348 1.49 -19.40 -10.75
CA ASP A 348 2.24 -20.59 -10.31
C ASP A 348 1.80 -21.06 -8.92
N GLU A 349 1.48 -20.11 -8.01
CA GLU A 349 1.13 -20.43 -6.64
C GLU A 349 -0.37 -20.69 -6.42
N PHE A 350 -1.24 -19.98 -7.16
CA PHE A 350 -2.69 -19.97 -6.94
C PHE A 350 -3.53 -20.35 -8.16
N GLY A 351 -2.93 -20.46 -9.35
CA GLY A 351 -3.65 -20.72 -10.60
C GLY A 351 -4.50 -19.55 -11.07
N VAL A 352 -4.18 -18.32 -10.64
CA VAL A 352 -4.94 -17.10 -10.97
C VAL A 352 -4.26 -16.35 -12.11
N ASP A 353 -5.04 -15.88 -13.09
CA ASP A 353 -4.57 -14.98 -14.16
C ASP A 353 -5.21 -13.60 -14.02
N ASN A 354 -4.42 -12.66 -13.53
CA ASN A 354 -4.85 -11.31 -13.17
C ASN A 354 -5.10 -10.41 -14.38
N ARG A 355 -6.08 -9.50 -14.26
CA ARG A 355 -6.48 -8.58 -15.34
C ARG A 355 -6.59 -7.12 -14.92
N ILE A 356 -6.29 -6.82 -13.67
CA ILE A 356 -6.37 -5.49 -13.08
C ILE A 356 -5.00 -5.08 -12.54
N ILE A 357 -4.63 -3.83 -12.79
CA ILE A 357 -3.61 -3.15 -11.97
C ILE A 357 -4.35 -2.36 -10.88
N TRP A 358 -4.01 -2.66 -9.63
CA TRP A 358 -4.58 -2.04 -8.44
C TRP A 358 -3.49 -1.24 -7.73
N LEU A 359 -3.57 0.09 -7.80
CA LEU A 359 -2.57 1.02 -7.25
C LEU A 359 -3.29 2.17 -6.52
N PRO A 360 -3.85 1.92 -5.32
CA PRO A 360 -4.57 2.92 -4.53
C PRO A 360 -3.70 4.14 -4.20
N ASP A 361 -2.44 3.92 -3.81
CA ASP A 361 -1.62 4.96 -3.16
C ASP A 361 -0.41 5.46 -3.97
N VAL A 362 -0.31 5.13 -5.25
CA VAL A 362 0.84 5.54 -6.08
C VAL A 362 0.75 7.01 -6.52
N PHE A 363 1.89 7.71 -6.48
CA PHE A 363 2.00 9.16 -6.68
C PHE A 363 2.04 9.60 -8.16
N GLY A 364 0.96 9.28 -8.90
CA GLY A 364 0.80 9.61 -10.32
C GLY A 364 1.17 8.48 -11.28
N TYR A 365 0.73 8.59 -12.55
CA TYR A 365 0.83 7.48 -13.50
C TYR A 365 1.26 7.91 -14.91
N SER A 366 2.37 7.35 -15.37
CA SER A 366 2.93 7.56 -16.70
C SER A 366 1.93 7.26 -17.83
N ALA A 367 1.96 8.09 -18.87
CA ALA A 367 1.14 7.94 -20.07
C ALA A 367 1.46 6.68 -20.92
N ALA A 368 2.53 5.95 -20.58
CA ALA A 368 2.88 4.68 -21.22
C ALA A 368 2.14 3.46 -20.60
N MET A 369 1.55 3.62 -19.42
CA MET A 369 0.91 2.54 -18.68
C MET A 369 -0.19 1.81 -19.48
N PRO A 370 -1.11 2.48 -20.20
CA PRO A 370 -2.11 1.78 -21.01
C PRO A 370 -1.52 0.81 -22.04
N GLN A 371 -0.37 1.17 -22.64
CA GLN A 371 0.33 0.30 -23.58
C GLN A 371 0.92 -0.93 -22.88
N ILE A 372 1.62 -0.71 -21.77
CA ILE A 372 2.27 -1.78 -20.97
C ILE A 372 1.22 -2.76 -20.46
N MET A 373 0.10 -2.25 -19.93
CA MET A 373 -1.03 -3.03 -19.45
C MET A 373 -1.62 -3.89 -20.56
N LYS A 374 -1.99 -3.27 -21.69
CA LYS A 374 -2.64 -3.96 -22.79
C LYS A 374 -1.75 -5.06 -23.38
N LYS A 375 -0.44 -4.81 -23.54
CA LYS A 375 0.53 -5.82 -23.99
C LYS A 375 0.75 -6.95 -22.98
N SER A 376 0.46 -6.71 -21.71
CA SER A 376 0.52 -7.70 -20.64
C SER A 376 -0.81 -8.45 -20.40
N GLY A 377 -1.83 -8.23 -21.24
CA GLY A 377 -3.14 -8.85 -21.10
C GLY A 377 -3.99 -8.29 -19.96
N ILE A 378 -3.68 -7.07 -19.51
CA ILE A 378 -4.40 -6.33 -18.46
C ILE A 378 -5.25 -5.27 -19.14
N ASP A 379 -6.53 -5.20 -18.77
CA ASP A 379 -7.52 -4.32 -19.42
C ASP A 379 -8.27 -3.39 -18.47
N LYS A 380 -7.94 -3.46 -17.17
CA LYS A 380 -8.56 -2.66 -16.10
C LYS A 380 -7.50 -2.01 -15.20
N PHE A 381 -7.74 -0.77 -14.81
CA PHE A 381 -6.90 0.03 -13.90
C PHE A 381 -7.74 0.55 -12.72
N VAL A 382 -7.20 0.49 -11.50
CA VAL A 382 -7.85 1.02 -10.30
C VAL A 382 -6.87 1.84 -9.46
N THR A 383 -7.30 3.02 -9.00
CA THR A 383 -6.53 3.90 -8.10
C THR A 383 -7.44 4.80 -7.24
N SER A 384 -6.90 5.44 -6.21
CA SER A 384 -7.53 6.50 -5.42
C SER A 384 -6.71 7.79 -5.36
N LYS A 385 -5.38 7.72 -5.44
CA LYS A 385 -4.49 8.84 -5.07
C LYS A 385 -4.71 10.12 -5.89
N ILE A 386 -5.18 10.02 -7.13
CA ILE A 386 -5.52 11.20 -7.96
C ILE A 386 -6.60 12.09 -7.33
N SER A 387 -7.40 11.57 -6.40
CA SER A 387 -8.36 12.36 -5.63
C SER A 387 -7.72 13.41 -4.71
N TRP A 388 -6.40 13.32 -4.47
CA TRP A 388 -5.60 14.22 -3.63
C TRP A 388 -5.01 15.41 -4.40
N ASN A 389 -5.35 15.60 -5.68
CA ASN A 389 -4.92 16.79 -6.41
C ASN A 389 -5.28 18.07 -5.66
N GLU A 390 -4.29 18.94 -5.43
CA GLU A 390 -4.47 20.16 -4.65
C GLU A 390 -5.25 21.25 -5.41
N THR A 391 -5.16 21.27 -6.74
CA THR A 391 -5.73 22.35 -7.58
C THR A 391 -6.93 21.87 -8.39
N ASN A 392 -6.80 20.76 -9.13
CA ASN A 392 -7.84 20.28 -10.04
C ASN A 392 -8.33 18.89 -9.67
N ARG A 393 -9.62 18.79 -9.35
CA ARG A 393 -10.30 17.49 -9.26
C ARG A 393 -10.37 16.84 -10.64
N MET A 394 -9.97 15.58 -10.74
CA MET A 394 -10.23 14.76 -11.92
C MET A 394 -11.74 14.66 -12.18
N PRO A 395 -12.23 14.96 -13.40
CA PRO A 395 -13.67 15.07 -13.66
C PRO A 395 -14.41 13.72 -13.71
N TYR A 396 -13.70 12.60 -13.81
CA TYR A 396 -14.30 11.27 -14.03
C TYR A 396 -13.68 10.23 -13.11
N ASP A 397 -14.51 9.32 -12.62
CA ASP A 397 -14.12 8.16 -11.80
C ASP A 397 -14.35 6.83 -12.55
N ALA A 398 -15.08 6.82 -13.66
CA ALA A 398 -15.09 5.70 -14.61
C ALA A 398 -14.89 6.20 -16.04
N PHE A 399 -13.80 5.80 -16.70
CA PHE A 399 -13.41 6.33 -18.00
C PHE A 399 -12.49 5.38 -18.77
N MET A 400 -12.28 5.66 -20.06
CA MET A 400 -11.28 4.99 -20.88
C MET A 400 -9.96 5.78 -20.83
N TRP A 401 -8.92 5.20 -20.26
CA TRP A 401 -7.59 5.81 -20.25
C TRP A 401 -6.80 5.43 -21.49
N LYS A 402 -6.41 6.43 -22.27
CA LYS A 402 -5.67 6.30 -23.52
C LYS A 402 -4.22 6.76 -23.36
N GLY A 403 -3.29 5.85 -23.61
CA GLY A 403 -1.86 6.14 -23.61
C GLY A 403 -1.43 6.97 -24.82
N ILE A 404 -0.21 7.49 -24.79
CA ILE A 404 0.35 8.30 -25.90
C ILE A 404 0.47 7.54 -27.21
N ASP A 405 0.55 6.21 -27.17
CA ASP A 405 0.56 5.33 -28.36
C ASP A 405 -0.86 5.05 -28.92
N GLY A 406 -1.88 5.44 -28.18
CA GLY A 406 -3.28 5.19 -28.49
C GLY A 406 -3.86 3.88 -27.96
N SER A 407 -3.11 3.09 -27.18
CA SER A 407 -3.65 1.97 -26.42
C SER A 407 -4.64 2.48 -25.36
N GLU A 408 -5.70 1.71 -25.12
CA GLU A 408 -6.81 2.08 -24.24
C GLU A 408 -7.06 0.98 -23.20
N VAL A 409 -7.27 1.38 -21.94
CA VAL A 409 -7.63 0.52 -20.80
C VAL A 409 -8.77 1.15 -20.02
N PHE A 410 -9.68 0.33 -19.48
CA PHE A 410 -10.78 0.83 -18.65
C PHE A 410 -10.24 1.18 -17.27
N SER A 411 -10.54 2.39 -16.79
CA SER A 411 -10.04 2.90 -15.52
C SER A 411 -11.19 3.24 -14.59
N TYR A 412 -11.04 2.86 -13.32
CA TYR A 412 -11.98 3.14 -12.24
C TYR A 412 -11.25 3.78 -11.06
N PHE A 413 -11.67 4.96 -10.64
CA PHE A 413 -11.16 5.61 -9.43
C PHE A 413 -12.07 5.27 -8.26
N MET A 414 -11.47 4.91 -7.12
CA MET A 414 -12.21 4.70 -5.88
C MET A 414 -12.71 6.05 -5.36
N THR A 415 -13.98 6.08 -4.95
CA THR A 415 -14.70 7.33 -4.63
C THR A 415 -15.17 7.41 -3.19
N ALA A 416 -14.67 6.53 -2.31
CA ALA A 416 -15.22 6.44 -0.97
C ALA A 416 -14.94 7.69 -0.13
N MET A 417 -16.00 8.37 0.27
CA MET A 417 -15.96 9.59 1.07
C MET A 417 -17.09 9.55 2.10
N GLU A 418 -16.86 10.10 3.28
CA GLU A 418 -17.90 10.24 4.30
C GLU A 418 -18.71 11.51 4.04
N LEU A 419 -20.04 11.41 4.17
CA LEU A 419 -20.88 12.60 4.26
C LEU A 419 -20.76 13.22 5.65
N ASN A 420 -20.79 14.55 5.71
CA ASN A 420 -20.94 15.28 6.96
C ASN A 420 -22.38 15.17 7.52
N ASN A 421 -22.63 15.77 8.69
CA ASN A 421 -23.93 15.73 9.35
C ASN A 421 -25.07 16.48 8.62
N LYS A 422 -24.77 17.20 7.54
CA LYS A 422 -25.74 17.85 6.65
C LYS A 422 -26.04 17.02 5.41
N GLY A 423 -25.41 15.85 5.26
CA GLY A 423 -25.52 15.04 4.05
C GLY A 423 -24.71 15.57 2.88
N GLU A 424 -23.69 16.38 3.13
CA GLU A 424 -22.83 16.98 2.11
C GLU A 424 -21.44 16.31 2.10
N LEU A 425 -20.83 16.23 0.93
CA LEU A 425 -19.41 15.84 0.80
C LEU A 425 -18.53 17.00 1.28
N ASP A 426 -17.53 16.70 2.10
CA ASP A 426 -16.50 17.66 2.52
C ASP A 426 -15.15 17.28 1.90
N GLY A 427 -14.58 18.19 1.11
CA GLY A 427 -13.34 17.97 0.36
C GLY A 427 -13.48 17.11 -0.91
N SER A 428 -12.36 16.53 -1.35
CA SER A 428 -12.28 15.72 -2.58
C SER A 428 -11.54 14.40 -2.42
N ILE A 429 -10.91 14.19 -1.25
CA ILE A 429 -10.02 13.06 -0.97
C ILE A 429 -10.86 11.80 -0.74
N ALA A 430 -10.66 10.81 -1.60
CA ALA A 430 -11.28 9.51 -1.46
C ALA A 430 -10.37 8.54 -0.70
N SER A 431 -10.97 7.73 0.16
CA SER A 431 -10.32 6.63 0.86
C SER A 431 -10.41 5.34 0.05
N TYR A 432 -9.36 4.51 0.13
CA TYR A 432 -9.31 3.13 -0.39
C TYR A 432 -9.52 2.07 0.71
N ILE A 433 -9.65 2.51 1.95
CA ILE A 433 -9.89 1.71 3.16
C ILE A 433 -10.89 2.43 4.10
N PRO A 434 -12.08 2.83 3.60
CA PRO A 434 -13.10 3.48 4.42
C PRO A 434 -13.73 2.51 5.43
N MET A 435 -14.38 3.08 6.44
CA MET A 435 -15.33 2.35 7.28
C MET A 435 -16.63 2.10 6.52
N THR A 436 -17.39 1.06 6.89
CA THR A 436 -18.67 0.71 6.22
C THR A 436 -19.89 1.42 6.82
N ARG A 437 -19.71 2.66 7.30
CA ARG A 437 -20.81 3.48 7.80
C ARG A 437 -21.74 3.85 6.64
N ALA A 438 -23.03 4.02 6.92
CA ALA A 438 -24.00 4.42 5.91
C ALA A 438 -23.64 5.77 5.24
N SER A 439 -23.01 6.70 5.97
CA SER A 439 -22.46 7.97 5.45
C SER A 439 -21.38 7.74 4.39
N TYR A 440 -20.47 6.77 4.59
CA TYR A 440 -19.48 6.38 3.59
C TYR A 440 -20.11 5.73 2.37
N LEU A 441 -21.08 4.82 2.55
CA LEU A 441 -21.76 4.19 1.42
C LEU A 441 -22.45 5.25 0.55
N LYS A 442 -23.24 6.14 1.17
CA LYS A 442 -23.91 7.23 0.45
C LYS A 442 -22.91 8.18 -0.20
N GLY A 443 -21.88 8.61 0.53
CA GLY A 443 -20.84 9.50 -0.01
C GLY A 443 -20.03 8.88 -1.15
N THR A 444 -19.78 7.58 -1.12
CA THR A 444 -19.12 6.85 -2.22
C THR A 444 -19.88 6.98 -3.53
N TYR A 445 -21.21 6.86 -3.48
CA TYR A 445 -22.06 7.04 -4.65
C TYR A 445 -22.20 8.51 -5.04
N ASP A 446 -22.38 9.41 -4.07
CA ASP A 446 -22.54 10.84 -4.33
C ASP A 446 -21.29 11.45 -4.97
N ARG A 447 -20.10 10.96 -4.60
CA ARG A 447 -18.83 11.39 -5.17
C ARG A 447 -18.59 10.88 -6.60
N PHE A 448 -19.17 9.74 -6.97
CA PHE A 448 -18.86 9.04 -8.22
C PHE A 448 -19.39 9.76 -9.48
N GLU A 449 -18.54 9.92 -10.49
CA GLU A 449 -18.92 10.39 -11.83
C GLU A 449 -18.38 9.43 -12.91
N PRO A 450 -19.14 9.11 -13.98
CA PRO A 450 -20.41 9.71 -14.39
C PRO A 450 -21.64 8.88 -13.97
N LYS A 451 -22.56 9.47 -13.22
CA LYS A 451 -23.78 8.79 -12.72
C LYS A 451 -24.74 8.34 -13.83
N GLU A 452 -24.75 9.03 -14.97
CA GLU A 452 -25.61 8.68 -16.10
C GLU A 452 -25.26 7.33 -16.75
N LEU A 453 -24.08 6.78 -16.46
CA LEU A 453 -23.66 5.47 -16.97
C LEU A 453 -24.09 4.31 -16.07
N THR A 454 -24.23 4.55 -14.76
CA THR A 454 -24.51 3.48 -13.81
C THR A 454 -24.98 4.00 -12.44
N ASN A 455 -25.85 3.22 -11.79
CA ASN A 455 -26.23 3.39 -10.39
C ASN A 455 -25.48 2.40 -9.47
N GLU A 456 -24.34 1.90 -9.94
CA GLU A 456 -23.53 0.88 -9.24
C GLU A 456 -22.11 1.38 -9.07
N VAL A 457 -21.60 1.34 -7.84
CA VAL A 457 -20.22 1.69 -7.49
C VAL A 457 -19.58 0.57 -6.67
N MET A 458 -18.26 0.60 -6.54
CA MET A 458 -17.50 -0.29 -5.65
C MET A 458 -16.88 0.50 -4.51
N MET A 459 -16.88 -0.11 -3.33
CA MET A 459 -16.25 0.41 -2.13
C MET A 459 -15.43 -0.70 -1.46
N PRO A 460 -14.09 -0.73 -1.62
CA PRO A 460 -13.27 -1.49 -0.70
C PRO A 460 -13.44 -0.93 0.72
N PHE A 461 -13.16 -1.72 1.75
CA PHE A 461 -13.25 -1.26 3.14
C PHE A 461 -12.27 -2.02 4.04
N GLY A 462 -11.90 -1.41 5.16
CA GLY A 462 -11.07 -2.03 6.19
C GLY A 462 -10.10 -1.03 6.82
N HIS A 463 -9.06 -1.54 7.47
CA HIS A 463 -7.91 -0.77 7.92
C HIS A 463 -6.66 -1.16 7.12
N GLY A 464 -5.80 -0.18 6.85
CA GLY A 464 -4.66 -0.33 5.97
C GLY A 464 -3.51 0.59 6.35
N ASP A 465 -2.72 0.97 5.34
CA ASP A 465 -1.37 1.55 5.38
C ASP A 465 -0.39 0.64 6.11
N GLY A 466 -0.69 0.26 7.36
CA GLY A 466 0.06 -0.68 8.19
C GLY A 466 -0.55 -2.06 8.41
N GLY A 467 -1.58 -2.45 7.66
CA GLY A 467 -2.32 -3.71 7.82
C GLY A 467 -3.52 -3.65 8.76
N GLY A 468 -3.91 -4.80 9.31
CA GLY A 468 -5.08 -4.99 10.18
C GLY A 468 -6.27 -5.56 9.43
N GLY A 469 -6.69 -4.92 8.34
CA GLY A 469 -7.85 -5.32 7.54
C GLY A 469 -9.19 -4.97 8.21
N PRO A 470 -10.31 -5.50 7.70
CA PRO A 470 -11.64 -5.13 8.20
C PRO A 470 -11.96 -5.64 9.61
N GLU A 471 -12.61 -4.79 10.40
CA GLU A 471 -13.06 -5.12 11.75
C GLU A 471 -14.48 -5.72 11.80
N THR A 472 -14.84 -6.28 12.96
CA THR A 472 -16.18 -6.88 13.18
C THR A 472 -17.30 -5.88 12.93
N GLU A 473 -17.17 -4.63 13.38
CA GLU A 473 -18.18 -3.60 13.13
C GLU A 473 -18.41 -3.42 11.63
N ASN A 474 -17.37 -3.46 10.80
CA ASN A 474 -17.55 -3.25 9.36
C ASN A 474 -18.53 -4.28 8.76
N ILE A 475 -18.33 -5.54 9.10
CA ILE A 475 -19.12 -6.66 8.58
C ILE A 475 -20.54 -6.65 9.18
N GLU A 476 -20.67 -6.36 10.47
CA GLU A 476 -21.98 -6.35 11.14
C GLU A 476 -22.89 -5.23 10.64
N LEU A 477 -22.34 -4.05 10.30
CA LEU A 477 -23.11 -2.98 9.65
C LEU A 477 -23.58 -3.37 8.26
N LEU A 478 -22.69 -3.93 7.42
CA LEU A 478 -23.05 -4.39 6.06
C LEU A 478 -24.16 -5.45 6.10
N LYS A 479 -24.13 -6.35 7.09
CA LYS A 479 -25.18 -7.37 7.30
C LYS A 479 -26.56 -6.78 7.58
N ARG A 480 -26.68 -5.55 8.10
CA ARG A 480 -27.97 -4.86 8.32
C ARG A 480 -28.31 -3.97 7.14
N LEU A 481 -27.33 -3.21 6.63
CA LEU A 481 -27.55 -2.32 5.48
C LEU A 481 -27.98 -3.08 4.22
N LYS A 482 -27.66 -4.38 4.09
CA LYS A 482 -28.15 -5.24 3.01
C LYS A 482 -29.68 -5.32 2.88
N TYR A 483 -30.44 -5.01 3.93
CA TYR A 483 -31.91 -5.01 3.89
C TYR A 483 -32.48 -3.78 3.17
N GLY A 484 -31.65 -2.82 2.77
CA GLY A 484 -32.08 -1.61 2.07
C GLY A 484 -32.69 -0.59 3.03
N VAL A 485 -31.81 0.00 3.85
CA VAL A 485 -32.20 0.86 4.97
C VAL A 485 -32.29 2.31 4.52
N ALA A 486 -33.51 2.84 4.42
CA ALA A 486 -33.80 4.21 4.00
C ALA A 486 -33.02 4.60 2.72
N ASN A 487 -32.49 5.82 2.63
CA ASN A 487 -31.78 6.32 1.45
C ASN A 487 -30.30 5.87 1.37
N CYS A 488 -29.88 4.88 2.16
CA CYS A 488 -28.53 4.34 2.09
C CYS A 488 -28.40 3.40 0.88
N PRO A 489 -27.38 3.54 0.03
CA PRO A 489 -27.11 2.56 -1.01
C PRO A 489 -26.95 1.15 -0.44
N GLN A 490 -27.47 0.16 -1.14
CA GLN A 490 -27.55 -1.20 -0.63
C GLN A 490 -26.25 -1.95 -0.95
N PRO A 491 -25.52 -2.45 0.07
CA PRO A 491 -24.27 -3.17 -0.15
C PRO A 491 -24.51 -4.59 -0.68
N ARG A 492 -23.61 -5.05 -1.54
CA ARG A 492 -23.50 -6.43 -2.01
C ARG A 492 -22.06 -6.91 -1.93
N TRP A 493 -21.83 -8.03 -1.27
CA TRP A 493 -20.54 -8.72 -1.30
C TRP A 493 -20.20 -9.15 -2.71
N GLU A 494 -19.09 -8.64 -3.25
CA GLU A 494 -18.68 -8.94 -4.61
C GLU A 494 -17.17 -8.78 -4.78
N PHE A 495 -16.56 -9.58 -5.64
CA PHE A 495 -15.16 -9.43 -6.02
C PHE A 495 -14.96 -8.19 -6.91
N ALA A 496 -13.85 -7.48 -6.70
CA ALA A 496 -13.53 -6.27 -7.45
C ALA A 496 -13.45 -6.56 -8.96
N GLY A 497 -12.88 -7.70 -9.34
CA GLY A 497 -12.84 -8.14 -10.73
C GLY A 497 -14.21 -8.37 -11.35
N GLU A 498 -15.15 -8.93 -10.58
CA GLU A 498 -16.53 -9.18 -11.02
C GLU A 498 -17.29 -7.86 -11.23
N PHE A 499 -17.20 -6.93 -10.28
CA PHE A 499 -17.77 -5.58 -10.41
C PHE A 499 -17.21 -4.84 -11.63
N LEU A 500 -15.88 -4.76 -11.74
CA LEU A 500 -15.22 -3.98 -12.79
C LEU A 500 -15.52 -4.56 -14.17
N GLU A 501 -15.58 -5.89 -14.31
CA GLU A 501 -15.94 -6.51 -15.59
C GLU A 501 -17.40 -6.25 -15.97
N ARG A 502 -18.32 -6.25 -15.00
CA ARG A 502 -19.72 -5.88 -15.24
C ARG A 502 -19.84 -4.42 -15.67
N LEU A 503 -19.20 -3.49 -14.96
CA LEU A 503 -19.24 -2.07 -15.29
C LEU A 503 -18.60 -1.77 -16.65
N ARG A 504 -17.45 -2.38 -16.93
CA ARG A 504 -16.78 -2.27 -18.23
C ARG A 504 -17.69 -2.73 -19.37
N LYS A 505 -18.33 -3.89 -19.25
CA LYS A 505 -19.29 -4.41 -20.26
C LYS A 505 -20.50 -3.51 -20.43
N LYS A 506 -21.06 -2.96 -19.34
CA LYS A 506 -22.21 -2.05 -19.37
C LYS A 506 -21.89 -0.74 -20.11
N THR A 507 -20.65 -0.29 -20.03
CA THR A 507 -20.18 0.97 -20.65
C THR A 507 -19.49 0.77 -22.00
N GLU A 508 -19.28 -0.48 -22.43
CA GLU A 508 -18.61 -0.83 -23.67
C GLU A 508 -19.37 -0.28 -24.89
N GLY A 509 -18.66 0.41 -25.79
CA GLY A 509 -19.26 1.04 -26.97
C GLY A 509 -20.15 2.26 -26.69
N ASN A 510 -20.35 2.64 -25.43
CA ASN A 510 -21.10 3.85 -25.09
C ASN A 510 -20.29 5.10 -25.43
N LYS A 511 -20.78 5.91 -26.37
CA LYS A 511 -20.12 7.15 -26.81
C LYS A 511 -20.01 8.22 -25.72
N ARG A 512 -20.75 8.06 -24.61
CA ARG A 512 -20.69 8.95 -23.44
C ARG A 512 -19.62 8.55 -22.43
N LEU A 513 -18.99 7.36 -22.54
CA LEU A 513 -17.89 6.99 -21.65
C LEU A 513 -16.73 7.98 -21.87
N PRO A 514 -16.31 8.75 -20.84
CA PRO A 514 -15.25 9.72 -20.99
C PRO A 514 -13.92 9.07 -21.38
N LYS A 515 -13.04 9.87 -21.98
CA LYS A 515 -11.71 9.44 -22.38
C LYS A 515 -10.66 10.40 -21.85
N TRP A 516 -9.67 9.88 -21.14
CA TRP A 516 -8.52 10.64 -20.69
C TRP A 516 -7.30 10.26 -21.52
N VAL A 517 -6.63 11.23 -22.14
CA VAL A 517 -5.48 10.99 -23.02
C VAL A 517 -4.21 11.52 -22.34
N GLY A 518 -3.21 10.65 -22.20
CA GLY A 518 -1.92 11.02 -21.65
C GLY A 518 -1.72 10.56 -20.21
N GLU A 519 -0.97 11.35 -19.45
CA GLU A 519 -0.58 11.07 -18.07
C GLU A 519 -1.76 11.28 -17.12
N LEU A 520 -1.85 10.46 -16.06
CA LEU A 520 -2.67 10.80 -14.89
C LEU A 520 -1.75 11.48 -13.87
N TYR A 521 -1.56 12.79 -14.07
CA TYR A 521 -0.68 13.61 -13.26
C TYR A 521 -1.30 13.85 -11.88
N LEU A 522 -0.53 13.57 -10.82
CA LEU A 522 -0.89 13.91 -9.46
C LEU A 522 -0.35 15.32 -9.16
N GLU A 523 -1.24 16.25 -8.88
CA GLU A 523 -0.91 17.63 -8.51
C GLU A 523 -0.56 17.72 -7.01
N PHE A 524 0.25 16.77 -6.53
CA PHE A 524 0.67 16.61 -5.15
C PHE A 524 1.89 15.66 -5.10
N HIS A 525 2.62 15.66 -3.99
CA HIS A 525 3.82 14.87 -3.72
C HIS A 525 4.98 15.07 -4.72
N ARG A 526 5.23 16.30 -5.18
CA ARG A 526 6.26 16.58 -6.22
C ARG A 526 7.71 16.44 -5.75
N GLY A 527 7.98 16.65 -4.46
CA GLY A 527 9.29 16.44 -3.83
C GLY A 527 9.78 14.99 -3.92
N THR A 528 8.86 14.05 -4.08
CA THR A 528 9.20 12.63 -4.25
C THR A 528 10.06 12.35 -5.50
N TYR A 529 10.15 13.25 -6.46
CA TYR A 529 11.03 13.11 -7.62
C TYR A 529 12.51 13.37 -7.31
N THR A 530 12.83 14.10 -6.23
CA THR A 530 14.20 14.52 -5.89
C THR A 530 14.70 13.99 -4.54
N SER A 531 13.80 13.79 -3.56
CA SER A 531 14.11 13.19 -2.25
C SER A 531 14.89 11.89 -2.38
N GLN A 532 15.87 11.63 -1.51
CA GLN A 532 16.68 10.40 -1.52
C GLN A 532 17.34 10.10 -2.89
N ALA A 533 18.00 11.10 -3.49
CA ALA A 533 18.65 11.00 -4.81
C ALA A 533 19.61 9.79 -4.96
N LYS A 534 20.31 9.39 -3.88
CA LYS A 534 21.17 8.19 -3.88
C LYS A 534 20.38 6.92 -4.20
N ASN A 535 19.20 6.74 -3.60
CA ASN A 535 18.33 5.58 -3.80
C ASN A 535 17.89 5.51 -5.27
N LYS A 536 17.37 6.61 -5.81
CA LYS A 536 16.94 6.74 -7.22
C LYS A 536 18.07 6.45 -8.20
N ARG A 537 19.27 6.99 -7.95
CA ARG A 537 20.47 6.74 -8.76
C ARG A 537 20.86 5.26 -8.75
N ASN A 538 20.81 4.61 -7.58
CA ASN A 538 21.14 3.20 -7.46
C ASN A 538 20.11 2.31 -8.18
N ASN A 539 18.81 2.61 -8.07
CA ASN A 539 17.78 1.92 -8.86
C ASN A 539 18.09 2.00 -10.36
N ARG A 540 18.32 3.21 -10.90
CA ARG A 540 18.59 3.38 -12.33
C ARG A 540 19.85 2.64 -12.79
N LYS A 541 20.91 2.62 -11.98
CA LYS A 541 22.12 1.85 -12.25
C LYS A 541 21.85 0.35 -12.26
N SER A 542 21.06 -0.14 -11.33
CA SER A 542 20.66 -1.55 -11.26
C SER A 542 19.83 -1.97 -12.47
N GLU A 543 18.86 -1.15 -12.91
CA GLU A 543 18.07 -1.43 -14.12
C GLU A 543 18.96 -1.58 -15.35
N PHE A 544 19.89 -0.64 -15.58
CA PHE A 544 20.84 -0.75 -16.70
C PHE A 544 21.78 -1.95 -16.57
N LEU A 545 22.28 -2.23 -15.37
CA LEU A 545 23.14 -3.39 -15.11
C LEU A 545 22.43 -4.69 -15.44
N TYR A 546 21.17 -4.85 -15.02
CA TYR A 546 20.41 -6.08 -15.23
C TYR A 546 20.00 -6.25 -16.68
N GLN A 547 19.58 -5.17 -17.36
CA GLN A 547 19.32 -5.21 -18.80
C GLN A 547 20.56 -5.68 -19.57
N LYS A 548 21.74 -5.18 -19.21
CA LYS A 548 23.01 -5.56 -19.83
C LYS A 548 23.41 -7.00 -19.50
N ALA A 549 23.33 -7.40 -18.23
CA ALA A 549 23.67 -8.74 -17.76
C ALA A 549 22.80 -9.80 -18.41
N GLU A 550 21.48 -9.56 -18.52
CA GLU A 550 20.54 -10.48 -19.16
C GLU A 550 20.79 -10.60 -20.66
N MET A 551 21.03 -9.49 -21.35
CA MET A 551 21.35 -9.49 -22.78
C MET A 551 22.62 -10.31 -23.04
N LEU A 552 23.71 -10.04 -22.30
CA LEU A 552 24.98 -10.75 -22.47
C LEU A 552 24.85 -12.22 -22.11
N SER A 553 24.17 -12.54 -21.01
CA SER A 553 23.92 -13.92 -20.60
C SER A 553 23.11 -14.68 -21.65
N SER A 554 22.15 -14.01 -22.29
CA SER A 554 21.36 -14.57 -23.40
C SER A 554 22.23 -14.84 -24.62
N MET A 555 23.16 -13.94 -24.95
CA MET A 555 24.14 -14.13 -26.03
C MET A 555 25.07 -15.30 -25.73
N ALA A 556 25.65 -15.35 -24.52
CA ALA A 556 26.54 -16.44 -24.10
C ALA A 556 25.83 -17.79 -24.16
N TYR A 557 24.58 -17.86 -23.70
CA TYR A 557 23.75 -19.06 -23.79
C TYR A 557 23.48 -19.48 -25.24
N LYS A 558 23.00 -18.55 -26.09
CA LYS A 558 22.57 -18.91 -27.44
C LYS A 558 23.71 -19.14 -28.42
N LEU A 559 24.83 -18.44 -28.29
CA LEU A 559 25.94 -18.54 -29.23
C LEU A 559 26.99 -19.58 -28.82
N PHE A 560 27.17 -19.80 -27.51
CA PHE A 560 28.27 -20.60 -26.99
C PHE A 560 27.83 -21.72 -26.03
N GLY A 561 26.52 -21.90 -25.83
CA GLY A 561 25.98 -22.97 -24.99
C GLY A 561 26.23 -22.78 -23.48
N ALA A 562 26.56 -21.55 -23.04
CA ALA A 562 26.74 -21.24 -21.62
C ALA A 562 25.44 -21.40 -20.83
N SER A 563 25.50 -21.67 -19.52
CA SER A 563 24.27 -21.68 -18.72
C SER A 563 23.73 -20.27 -18.46
N TYR A 564 22.43 -20.03 -18.68
CA TYR A 564 21.80 -18.76 -18.33
C TYR A 564 21.53 -18.71 -16.81
N PRO A 565 21.99 -17.68 -16.06
CA PRO A 565 21.89 -17.63 -14.61
C PRO A 565 20.50 -17.18 -14.11
N GLN A 566 19.45 -17.93 -14.51
CA GLN A 566 18.04 -17.57 -14.31
C GLN A 566 17.70 -17.25 -12.86
N ASP A 567 17.98 -18.16 -11.92
CA ASP A 567 17.55 -18.01 -10.52
C ASP A 567 18.26 -16.84 -9.83
N LYS A 568 19.53 -16.61 -10.15
CA LYS A 568 20.31 -15.51 -9.61
C LYS A 568 19.79 -14.17 -10.11
N LEU A 569 19.55 -14.04 -11.41
CA LEU A 569 18.98 -12.83 -12.00
C LEU A 569 17.55 -12.58 -11.53
N ASN A 570 16.73 -13.63 -11.38
CA ASN A 570 15.40 -13.51 -10.79
C ASN A 570 15.47 -12.97 -9.37
N GLY A 571 16.33 -13.52 -8.50
CA GLY A 571 16.48 -13.02 -7.13
C GLY A 571 17.00 -11.57 -7.05
N GLY A 572 17.83 -11.16 -8.01
CA GLY A 572 18.24 -9.77 -8.14
C GLY A 572 17.11 -8.84 -8.61
N TRP A 573 16.31 -9.28 -9.59
CA TRP A 573 15.12 -8.55 -10.03
C TRP A 573 14.09 -8.42 -8.91
N GLU A 574 13.77 -9.48 -8.17
CA GLU A 574 12.86 -9.38 -7.02
C GLU A 574 13.30 -8.29 -6.03
N CYS A 575 14.62 -8.16 -5.79
CA CYS A 575 15.19 -7.15 -4.92
C CYS A 575 15.13 -5.73 -5.54
N ILE A 576 15.32 -5.59 -6.85
CA ILE A 576 15.09 -4.32 -7.57
C ILE A 576 13.62 -3.93 -7.46
N LEU A 577 12.70 -4.85 -7.78
CA LEU A 577 11.25 -4.60 -7.77
C LEU A 577 10.74 -4.27 -6.36
N LEU A 578 11.32 -4.90 -5.32
CA LEU A 578 11.04 -4.57 -3.92
C LEU A 578 11.36 -3.09 -3.63
N ASN A 579 12.53 -2.62 -4.04
CA ASN A 579 12.98 -1.25 -3.81
C ASN A 579 12.27 -0.20 -4.69
N GLN A 580 11.39 -0.63 -5.58
CA GLN A 580 10.54 0.23 -6.42
C GLN A 580 9.13 0.46 -5.85
N PHE A 581 8.87 -0.02 -4.62
CA PHE A 581 7.64 0.31 -3.91
C PHE A 581 7.43 1.82 -3.79
N HIS A 582 6.16 2.26 -3.83
CA HIS A 582 5.80 3.69 -3.91
C HIS A 582 6.19 4.52 -2.68
N ASP A 583 6.61 3.92 -1.56
CA ASP A 583 7.26 4.67 -0.47
C ASP A 583 8.76 4.46 -0.31
N ILE A 584 9.36 3.56 -1.09
CA ILE A 584 10.81 3.32 -1.07
C ILE A 584 11.49 4.19 -2.13
N ILE A 585 11.24 3.95 -3.43
CA ILE A 585 11.93 4.69 -4.50
C ILE A 585 11.64 6.19 -4.49
N PRO A 586 10.43 6.68 -4.14
CA PRO A 586 10.16 8.11 -4.15
C PRO A 586 10.79 8.84 -2.96
N GLY A 587 11.33 8.14 -1.97
CA GLY A 587 12.13 8.76 -0.92
C GLY A 587 11.33 9.18 0.32
N SER A 588 10.21 8.51 0.57
CA SER A 588 9.21 8.81 1.60
C SER A 588 9.21 7.88 2.84
N SER A 589 10.10 6.91 2.93
CA SER A 589 10.27 6.04 4.11
C SER A 589 11.20 6.60 5.20
N ILE A 590 11.23 5.94 6.37
CA ILE A 590 12.18 6.23 7.46
C ILE A 590 13.62 5.84 7.10
N ARG A 591 14.59 6.42 7.83
CA ARG A 591 16.03 6.21 7.62
C ARG A 591 16.45 4.73 7.53
N SER A 592 15.93 3.88 8.42
CA SER A 592 16.31 2.47 8.48
C SER A 592 15.93 1.69 7.22
N VAL A 593 14.92 2.14 6.48
CA VAL A 593 14.57 1.58 5.17
C VAL A 593 15.70 1.84 4.17
N TYR A 594 16.23 3.07 4.08
CA TYR A 594 17.32 3.37 3.16
C TYR A 594 18.65 2.73 3.53
N GLU A 595 18.92 2.54 4.82
CA GLU A 595 20.07 1.75 5.26
C GLU A 595 19.96 0.28 4.82
N GLN A 596 18.74 -0.26 4.73
CA GLN A 596 18.49 -1.56 4.13
C GLN A 596 18.59 -1.53 2.61
N CYS A 597 18.04 -0.50 1.94
CA CYS A 597 18.18 -0.33 0.48
C CYS A 597 19.65 -0.29 0.05
N ASP A 598 20.53 0.35 0.81
CA ASP A 598 21.97 0.38 0.52
C ASP A 598 22.60 -1.03 0.49
N LYS A 599 22.19 -1.91 1.41
CA LYS A 599 22.62 -3.32 1.44
C LYS A 599 22.03 -4.09 0.27
N ASP A 600 20.76 -3.84 -0.04
CA ASP A 600 20.05 -4.46 -1.16
C ASP A 600 20.73 -4.12 -2.49
N TYR A 601 21.06 -2.85 -2.75
CA TYR A 601 21.77 -2.44 -3.95
C TYR A 601 23.19 -3.02 -4.05
N ALA A 602 23.89 -3.15 -2.93
CA ALA A 602 25.19 -3.82 -2.92
C ALA A 602 25.06 -5.29 -3.38
N LYS A 603 24.04 -6.01 -2.88
CA LYS A 603 23.73 -7.39 -3.29
C LYS A 603 23.29 -7.47 -4.75
N ILE A 604 22.42 -6.55 -5.20
CA ILE A 604 21.98 -6.46 -6.59
C ILE A 604 23.18 -6.27 -7.52
N ALA A 605 24.09 -5.35 -7.17
CA ALA A 605 25.31 -5.07 -7.92
C ALA A 605 26.26 -6.27 -7.96
N GLU A 606 26.46 -6.97 -6.84
CA GLU A 606 27.28 -8.18 -6.78
C GLU A 606 26.77 -9.26 -7.76
N ILE A 607 25.48 -9.56 -7.70
CA ILE A 607 24.83 -10.56 -8.57
C ILE A 607 24.93 -10.13 -10.05
N GLY A 608 24.58 -8.88 -10.34
CA GLY A 608 24.54 -8.34 -11.69
C GLY A 608 25.91 -8.28 -12.35
N HIS A 609 26.92 -7.75 -11.66
CA HIS A 609 28.29 -7.68 -12.19
C HIS A 609 28.93 -9.05 -12.33
N LYS A 610 28.60 -10.02 -11.45
CA LYS A 610 29.06 -11.39 -11.63
C LYS A 610 28.46 -12.01 -12.91
N ALA A 611 27.15 -11.90 -13.10
CA ALA A 611 26.48 -12.43 -14.29
C ALA A 611 27.00 -11.76 -15.58
N GLU A 612 27.17 -10.44 -15.56
CA GLU A 612 27.78 -9.66 -16.64
C GLU A 612 29.20 -10.14 -16.97
N ARG A 613 30.06 -10.29 -15.95
CA ARG A 613 31.46 -10.71 -16.11
C ARG A 613 31.57 -12.13 -16.66
N ASP A 614 30.80 -13.06 -16.13
CA ASP A 614 30.81 -14.47 -16.56
C ASP A 614 30.36 -14.58 -18.03
N ALA A 615 29.31 -13.83 -18.40
CA ALA A 615 28.85 -13.76 -19.78
C ALA A 615 29.89 -13.13 -20.70
N TYR A 616 30.52 -12.02 -20.30
CA TYR A 616 31.60 -11.39 -21.07
C TYR A 616 32.78 -12.33 -21.27
N ASN A 617 33.26 -13.01 -20.23
CA ASN A 617 34.37 -13.96 -20.32
C ASN A 617 34.06 -15.06 -21.34
N THR A 618 32.81 -15.54 -21.35
CA THR A 618 32.37 -16.54 -22.32
C THR A 618 32.36 -15.99 -23.75
N VAL A 619 31.81 -14.79 -23.95
CA VAL A 619 31.77 -14.15 -25.26
C VAL A 619 33.19 -13.85 -25.78
N ILE A 620 34.03 -13.23 -24.95
CA ILE A 620 35.39 -12.79 -25.31
C ILE A 620 36.31 -13.96 -25.58
N SER A 621 36.24 -15.05 -24.81
CA SER A 621 37.09 -16.23 -25.03
C SER A 621 36.86 -16.92 -26.38
N ASN A 622 35.73 -16.62 -27.03
CA ASN A 622 35.39 -17.12 -28.37
C ASN A 622 35.66 -16.10 -29.49
N ILE A 623 36.29 -14.96 -29.20
CA ILE A 623 36.65 -13.93 -30.18
C ILE A 623 38.14 -14.02 -30.49
N LYS A 624 38.48 -14.18 -31.77
CA LYS A 624 39.86 -14.00 -32.24
C LYS A 624 40.21 -12.51 -32.20
N THR A 625 41.17 -12.13 -31.36
CA THR A 625 41.54 -10.73 -31.15
C THR A 625 42.75 -10.28 -31.97
N ASP A 626 43.61 -11.21 -32.40
CA ASP A 626 44.87 -10.92 -33.13
C ASP A 626 45.69 -9.76 -32.49
N GLY A 627 45.67 -9.68 -31.15
CA GLY A 627 46.35 -8.65 -30.36
C GLY A 627 45.60 -7.31 -30.20
N GLY A 628 44.36 -7.20 -30.71
CA GLY A 628 43.49 -6.03 -30.54
C GLY A 628 42.58 -6.10 -29.30
N THR A 629 41.95 -4.99 -28.97
CA THR A 629 40.99 -4.86 -27.87
C THR A 629 39.56 -5.09 -28.37
N VAL A 630 38.79 -5.91 -27.66
CA VAL A 630 37.36 -6.10 -27.94
C VAL A 630 36.58 -4.95 -27.32
N VAL A 631 35.84 -4.21 -28.16
CA VAL A 631 34.90 -3.18 -27.71
C VAL A 631 33.49 -3.64 -28.02
N PHE A 632 32.67 -3.72 -26.98
CA PHE A 632 31.29 -4.20 -27.06
C PHE A 632 30.31 -3.03 -27.01
N ASN A 633 29.29 -3.07 -27.87
CA ASN A 633 28.19 -2.11 -27.89
C ASN A 633 26.91 -2.78 -27.37
N SER A 634 26.43 -2.31 -26.22
CA SER A 634 25.18 -2.79 -25.62
C SER A 634 23.92 -2.15 -26.20
N ASN A 635 24.06 -1.11 -27.02
CA ASN A 635 22.93 -0.41 -27.63
C ASN A 635 22.32 -1.20 -28.80
N SER A 636 21.05 -0.95 -29.10
CA SER A 636 20.32 -1.57 -30.21
C SER A 636 20.57 -0.90 -31.58
N PHE A 637 21.52 0.04 -31.64
CA PHE A 637 21.93 0.74 -32.85
C PHE A 637 23.46 0.75 -32.93
N THR A 638 24.00 0.92 -34.15
CA THR A 638 25.44 1.07 -34.37
C THR A 638 25.95 2.31 -33.65
N ASP A 639 27.01 2.16 -32.87
CA ASP A 639 27.50 3.23 -32.00
C ASP A 639 28.89 3.73 -32.44
N ASN A 640 29.09 5.03 -32.25
CA ASN A 640 30.37 5.72 -32.39
C ASN A 640 30.59 6.44 -31.07
N GLY A 641 31.67 6.14 -30.36
CA GLY A 641 31.84 6.68 -29.02
C GLY A 641 33.28 6.78 -28.57
N PHE A 642 33.43 7.33 -27.38
CA PHE A 642 34.69 7.40 -26.66
C PHE A 642 34.68 6.36 -25.54
N LEU A 643 35.78 5.62 -25.39
CA LEU A 643 36.02 4.74 -24.25
C LEU A 643 37.21 5.26 -23.45
N ASN A 644 37.11 5.17 -22.13
CA ASN A 644 38.27 5.37 -21.26
C ASN A 644 38.79 3.99 -20.84
N TYR A 645 40.07 3.74 -21.09
CA TYR A 645 40.74 2.48 -20.75
C TYR A 645 42.16 2.80 -20.29
N GLU A 646 42.54 2.32 -19.10
CA GLU A 646 43.84 2.60 -18.47
C GLU A 646 44.18 4.10 -18.38
N GLY A 647 43.17 4.94 -18.08
CA GLY A 647 43.35 6.39 -17.92
C GLY A 647 43.50 7.17 -19.23
N LYS A 648 43.35 6.51 -20.39
CA LYS A 648 43.41 7.13 -21.71
C LYS A 648 42.07 7.07 -22.41
N THR A 649 41.80 8.08 -23.24
CA THR A 649 40.56 8.14 -24.04
C THR A 649 40.83 7.70 -25.47
N TYR A 650 39.98 6.83 -26.00
CA TYR A 650 40.05 6.31 -27.36
C TYR A 650 38.73 6.53 -28.06
N ARG A 651 38.78 6.88 -29.35
CA ARG A 651 37.58 7.00 -30.20
C ARG A 651 37.40 5.72 -30.98
N VAL A 652 36.22 5.12 -30.89
CA VAL A 652 35.87 3.91 -31.64
C VAL A 652 34.59 4.15 -32.42
N ASN A 653 34.65 3.83 -33.72
CA ASN A 653 33.55 4.07 -34.64
C ASN A 653 33.01 2.76 -35.22
N GLY A 654 31.71 2.73 -35.45
CA GLY A 654 31.00 1.68 -36.17
C GLY A 654 30.95 0.38 -35.40
N ILE A 655 30.68 0.42 -34.10
CA ILE A 655 30.49 -0.81 -33.31
C ILE A 655 29.06 -1.30 -33.55
N PRO A 656 28.85 -2.49 -34.12
CA PRO A 656 27.50 -2.98 -34.47
C PRO A 656 26.56 -3.01 -33.26
N ALA A 657 25.27 -2.82 -33.52
CA ALA A 657 24.21 -2.95 -32.51
C ALA A 657 24.27 -4.31 -31.80
N LYS A 658 24.24 -4.31 -30.45
CA LYS A 658 24.35 -5.51 -29.60
C LYS A 658 25.51 -6.43 -29.99
N GLY A 659 26.58 -5.84 -30.51
CA GLY A 659 27.71 -6.55 -31.11
C GLY A 659 29.04 -6.08 -30.56
N TYR A 660 30.11 -6.52 -31.20
CA TYR A 660 31.46 -6.14 -30.83
C TYR A 660 32.29 -5.79 -32.06
N LYS A 661 33.42 -5.11 -31.82
CA LYS A 661 34.47 -4.88 -32.79
C LYS A 661 35.82 -5.09 -32.11
N VAL A 662 36.73 -5.77 -32.80
CA VAL A 662 38.14 -5.83 -32.40
C VAL A 662 38.84 -4.62 -33.00
N VAL A 663 39.45 -3.80 -32.16
CA VAL A 663 40.12 -2.56 -32.59
C VAL A 663 41.52 -2.48 -32.02
N LYS A 664 42.41 -1.84 -32.77
CA LYS A 664 43.64 -1.30 -32.19
C LYS A 664 43.28 0.05 -31.59
N LEU A 665 43.63 0.23 -30.33
CA LEU A 665 43.29 1.43 -29.57
C LEU A 665 44.29 2.54 -29.91
N ASP A 666 43.82 3.55 -30.64
CA ASP A 666 44.59 4.76 -30.94
C ASP A 666 44.09 5.90 -30.04
N GLU A 667 44.99 6.41 -29.18
CA GLU A 667 44.68 7.47 -28.20
C GLU A 667 44.12 8.70 -28.93
N TYR A 668 42.93 9.13 -28.51
CA TYR A 668 42.29 10.30 -29.07
C TYR A 668 42.58 11.53 -28.21
N LYS A 669 43.03 12.60 -28.86
CA LYS A 669 43.21 13.92 -28.23
C LYS A 669 42.21 14.90 -28.79
N SER A 670 41.43 15.51 -27.91
CA SER A 670 40.51 16.57 -28.26
C SER A 670 41.25 17.79 -28.74
N SER A 671 40.74 18.45 -29.77
CA SER A 671 41.19 19.78 -30.17
C SER A 671 40.22 20.79 -29.58
N TYR A 672 40.73 21.60 -28.65
CA TYR A 672 40.02 22.73 -28.07
C TYR A 672 41.01 23.89 -27.85
N LYS A 673 40.49 25.11 -27.80
CA LYS A 673 41.23 26.30 -27.40
C LYS A 673 40.53 26.89 -26.18
N LEU A 674 41.23 26.88 -25.05
CA LEU A 674 40.79 27.53 -23.82
C LEU A 674 41.60 28.80 -23.62
N ASP A 675 40.91 29.95 -23.54
CA ASP A 675 41.50 31.26 -23.28
C ASP A 675 40.69 31.97 -22.19
N GLY A 676 41.13 31.80 -20.94
CA GLY A 676 40.42 32.30 -19.76
C GLY A 676 38.99 31.74 -19.66
N LYS A 677 38.00 32.57 -19.97
CA LYS A 677 36.56 32.26 -19.92
C LYS A 677 35.96 31.95 -21.29
N HIS A 678 36.79 31.67 -22.28
CA HIS A 678 36.38 31.30 -23.62
C HIS A 678 36.88 29.89 -23.94
N LEU A 679 35.97 28.96 -24.17
CA LEU A 679 36.26 27.60 -24.60
C LEU A 679 35.72 27.39 -26.02
N GLU A 680 36.62 27.20 -26.98
CA GLU A 680 36.26 26.84 -28.34
C GLU A 680 36.64 25.38 -28.63
N THR A 681 35.66 24.62 -29.13
CA THR A 681 35.84 23.26 -29.63
C THR A 681 35.57 23.22 -31.14
N SER A 682 35.67 22.05 -31.76
CA SER A 682 35.23 21.87 -33.15
C SER A 682 33.74 22.17 -33.35
N ASN A 683 32.91 21.97 -32.31
CA ASN A 683 31.45 21.99 -32.43
C ASN A 683 30.80 23.19 -31.73
N TYR A 684 31.43 23.71 -30.68
CA TYR A 684 30.85 24.73 -29.81
C TYR A 684 31.82 25.86 -29.47
N ILE A 685 31.28 27.05 -29.25
CA ILE A 685 31.95 28.14 -28.53
C ILE A 685 31.18 28.35 -27.23
N VAL A 686 31.88 28.29 -26.10
CA VAL A 686 31.31 28.50 -24.77
C VAL A 686 32.00 29.69 -24.11
N GLU A 687 31.22 30.66 -23.65
CA GLU A 687 31.74 31.81 -22.88
C GLU A 687 31.15 31.80 -21.48
N PHE A 688 31.97 32.16 -20.50
CA PHE A 688 31.63 32.17 -19.08
C PHE A 688 31.73 33.60 -18.50
N ASN A 689 30.90 33.93 -17.51
CA ASN A 689 31.04 35.17 -16.74
C ASN A 689 32.00 35.00 -15.53
N ASP A 690 32.08 36.01 -14.67
CA ASP A 690 32.89 35.99 -13.44
C ASP A 690 32.45 34.93 -12.42
N GLU A 691 31.19 34.52 -12.48
CA GLU A 691 30.57 33.49 -11.64
C GLU A 691 30.68 32.10 -12.30
N TYR A 692 31.37 32.00 -13.44
CA TYR A 692 31.48 30.80 -14.28
C TYR A 692 30.14 30.20 -14.74
N ALA A 693 29.08 31.00 -14.75
CA ALA A 693 27.86 30.71 -15.49
C ALA A 693 28.11 30.86 -17.00
N ILE A 694 27.50 29.99 -17.81
CA ILE A 694 27.60 30.05 -19.27
C ILE A 694 26.76 31.23 -19.77
N THR A 695 27.40 32.24 -20.35
CA THR A 695 26.74 33.41 -20.97
C THR A 695 26.57 33.27 -22.47
N ARG A 696 27.34 32.37 -23.10
CA ARG A 696 27.22 32.06 -24.51
C ARG A 696 27.44 30.58 -24.74
N LEU A 697 26.58 29.98 -25.55
CA LEU A 697 26.76 28.62 -26.07
C LEU A 697 26.39 28.66 -27.55
N TYR A 698 27.41 28.79 -28.40
CA TYR A 698 27.25 28.83 -29.85
C TYR A 698 27.42 27.43 -30.44
N ASP A 699 26.44 26.96 -31.18
CA ASP A 699 26.49 25.73 -31.95
C ASP A 699 27.03 26.02 -33.35
N LYS A 700 28.29 25.64 -33.61
CA LYS A 700 28.99 25.87 -34.89
C LYS A 700 28.46 24.96 -36.01
N ILE A 701 27.80 23.84 -35.68
CA ILE A 701 27.26 22.91 -36.67
C ILE A 701 25.98 23.48 -37.27
N ASN A 702 25.14 24.07 -36.44
CA ASN A 702 23.86 24.65 -36.84
C ASN A 702 23.88 26.18 -36.98
N ASP A 703 25.04 26.80 -36.80
CA ASP A 703 25.28 28.24 -36.92
C ASP A 703 24.29 29.10 -36.09
N ARG A 704 24.17 28.78 -34.80
CA ARG A 704 23.18 29.43 -33.93
C ARG A 704 23.64 29.60 -32.48
N GLU A 705 23.14 30.64 -31.83
CA GLU A 705 23.14 30.74 -30.38
C GLU A 705 22.13 29.74 -29.77
N VAL A 706 22.56 29.01 -28.75
CA VAL A 706 21.70 28.09 -27.99
C VAL A 706 20.95 28.83 -26.89
N LEU A 707 21.59 29.84 -26.29
CA LEU A 707 20.98 30.68 -25.27
C LEU A 707 20.18 31.82 -25.92
N ARG A 708 19.11 32.24 -25.25
CA ARG A 708 18.41 33.49 -25.61
C ARG A 708 19.32 34.68 -25.32
N GLU A 709 19.09 35.79 -26.02
CA GLU A 709 19.84 37.03 -25.78
C GLU A 709 19.76 37.44 -24.29
N GLY A 710 20.92 37.70 -23.67
CA GLY A 710 21.03 37.99 -22.24
C GLY A 710 20.82 36.78 -21.30
N GLY A 711 20.65 35.57 -21.85
CA GLY A 711 20.47 34.35 -21.07
C GLY A 711 21.77 33.87 -20.41
N ARG A 712 21.62 33.17 -19.27
CA ARG A 712 22.69 32.43 -18.60
C ARG A 712 22.28 30.96 -18.45
N ALA A 713 23.25 30.05 -18.44
CA ALA A 713 23.05 28.63 -18.16
C ALA A 713 24.09 28.11 -17.17
N ASN A 714 23.84 26.91 -16.61
CA ASN A 714 24.74 26.24 -15.66
C ASN A 714 25.13 27.11 -14.45
N TYR A 715 24.19 27.92 -13.94
CA TYR A 715 24.31 28.58 -12.65
C TYR A 715 23.49 27.82 -11.61
N ILE A 716 23.86 27.93 -10.34
CA ILE A 716 23.26 27.15 -9.26
C ILE A 716 22.33 28.05 -8.45
N GLU A 717 21.08 27.61 -8.29
CA GLU A 717 20.12 28.21 -7.38
C GLU A 717 19.82 27.23 -6.24
N ALA A 718 19.80 27.74 -5.02
CA ALA A 718 19.22 27.07 -3.87
C ALA A 718 17.86 27.70 -3.57
N PHE A 719 16.86 26.86 -3.32
CA PHE A 719 15.53 27.28 -2.93
C PHE A 719 15.29 26.90 -1.47
N GLU A 720 14.56 27.75 -0.75
CA GLU A 720 14.06 27.35 0.55
C GLU A 720 12.88 26.39 0.37
N ASP A 721 13.06 25.17 0.86
CA ASP A 721 12.06 24.13 0.82
C ASP A 721 11.46 23.94 2.22
N PHE A 722 10.24 24.45 2.39
CA PHE A 722 9.48 24.34 3.64
C PHE A 722 7.98 24.19 3.31
N PRO A 723 7.54 22.99 2.91
CA PRO A 723 6.16 22.75 2.52
C PRO A 723 5.24 22.82 3.75
N TYR A 724 3.95 23.09 3.52
CA TYR A 724 2.98 23.18 4.63
C TYR A 724 2.68 21.81 5.26
N SER A 725 2.98 20.71 4.57
CA SER A 725 2.83 19.32 5.03
C SER A 725 3.74 18.39 4.22
N TYR A 726 4.12 17.27 4.85
CA TYR A 726 4.86 16.15 4.23
C TYR A 726 6.22 16.53 3.61
N ASP A 727 7.18 16.94 4.44
CA ASP A 727 8.51 17.43 4.05
C ASP A 727 9.24 16.60 2.97
N ALA A 728 9.17 15.26 3.03
CA ALA A 728 9.84 14.40 2.05
C ALA A 728 9.06 14.20 0.74
N TRP A 729 7.75 14.50 0.76
CA TRP A 729 6.85 14.27 -0.36
C TRP A 729 6.61 15.53 -1.17
N GLU A 730 6.33 16.67 -0.54
CA GLU A 730 5.78 17.84 -1.22
C GLU A 730 6.84 18.88 -1.60
N LEU A 731 6.62 19.55 -2.73
CA LEU A 731 7.27 20.80 -3.09
C LEU A 731 6.18 21.83 -3.40
N SER A 732 5.82 22.61 -2.38
CA SER A 732 4.72 23.60 -2.49
C SER A 732 5.05 24.69 -3.50
N ASN A 733 4.07 25.15 -4.28
CA ASN A 733 4.25 26.11 -5.38
C ASN A 733 5.03 27.39 -5.02
N TYR A 734 4.98 27.83 -3.76
CA TYR A 734 5.68 29.02 -3.25
C TYR A 734 7.19 28.80 -2.99
N TYR A 735 7.74 27.59 -3.17
CA TYR A 735 9.20 27.33 -3.00
C TYR A 735 10.07 28.26 -3.87
N THR A 736 9.51 28.74 -4.98
CA THR A 736 10.20 29.62 -5.94
C THR A 736 10.33 31.08 -5.47
N GLU A 737 9.58 31.50 -4.46
CA GLU A 737 9.56 32.89 -3.98
C GLU A 737 10.85 33.28 -3.23
N LYS A 738 11.50 32.29 -2.59
CA LYS A 738 12.72 32.48 -1.81
C LYS A 738 13.87 31.65 -2.39
N LYS A 739 14.69 32.33 -3.20
CA LYS A 739 15.82 31.74 -3.90
C LYS A 739 17.14 32.44 -3.59
N TYR A 740 18.21 31.67 -3.62
CA TYR A 740 19.58 32.10 -3.40
C TYR A 740 20.42 31.65 -4.58
N GLU A 741 21.02 32.60 -5.29
CA GLU A 741 22.00 32.27 -6.32
C GLU A 741 23.35 31.97 -5.66
N ILE A 742 23.93 30.81 -5.97
CA ILE A 742 25.25 30.42 -5.49
C ILE A 742 26.28 30.87 -6.54
N ASN A 743 26.79 32.09 -6.37
CA ASN A 743 27.68 32.76 -7.34
C ASN A 743 29.07 33.13 -6.79
N ASP A 744 29.36 32.80 -5.52
CA ASP A 744 30.67 33.02 -4.91
C ASP A 744 31.65 31.91 -5.32
N VAL A 745 32.29 32.07 -6.49
CA VAL A 745 33.24 31.09 -7.03
C VAL A 745 34.54 31.13 -6.24
N SER A 746 34.78 30.09 -5.42
CA SER A 746 35.98 29.99 -4.58
C SER A 746 37.25 29.65 -5.37
N SER A 747 37.12 28.82 -6.40
CA SER A 747 38.25 28.32 -7.22
C SER A 747 37.74 27.72 -8.51
N VAL A 748 38.51 27.88 -9.58
CA VAL A 748 38.27 27.16 -10.84
C VAL A 748 39.53 26.45 -11.25
N GLU A 749 39.38 25.16 -11.55
CA GLU A 749 40.42 24.31 -12.08
C GLU A 749 39.97 23.76 -13.43
N PHE A 750 40.86 23.85 -14.42
CA PHE A 750 40.63 23.18 -15.69
C PHE A 750 41.11 21.73 -15.58
N ILE A 751 40.19 20.78 -15.82
CA ILE A 751 40.48 19.35 -15.79
C ILE A 751 40.43 18.81 -17.23
N ASP A 752 41.57 18.37 -17.75
CA ASP A 752 41.66 17.68 -19.05
C ASP A 752 41.66 16.15 -18.85
N GLU A 753 40.50 15.53 -18.98
CA GLU A 753 40.35 14.06 -18.97
C GLU A 753 40.34 13.45 -20.40
N GLY A 754 40.77 14.20 -21.42
CA GLY A 754 40.79 13.80 -22.82
C GLY A 754 39.50 14.14 -23.59
N ALA A 755 38.83 13.13 -24.16
CA ALA A 755 37.67 13.34 -25.05
C ALA A 755 36.29 13.27 -24.38
N ARG A 756 36.27 13.02 -23.08
CA ARG A 756 35.08 13.16 -22.23
C ARG A 756 35.40 14.37 -21.36
N PHE A 757 34.85 15.54 -21.59
CA PHE A 757 33.45 15.88 -21.40
C PHE A 757 33.08 17.07 -22.30
N GLY A 758 31.81 17.16 -22.70
CA GLY A 758 31.20 18.41 -23.16
C GLY A 758 30.54 19.09 -21.99
#